data_AF-A0A948VET5-F1
#
_entry.id   AF-A0A948VET5-F1
#
_cell.length_a   1.000
_cell.length_b   1.000
_cell.length_c   1.000
_cell.angle_alpha   90.00
_cell.angle_beta   90.00
_cell.angle_gamma   90.00
#
_symmetry.space_group_name_H-M   'P 1'
#
loop_
_entity.id
_entity.type
_entity.pdbx_description
1 polymer ?
#
loop_
_entity_poly.entity_id
_entity_poly.type
_entity_poly.pdbx_seq_one_letter_code
_entity_poly.pdbx_strand_id
1 'polypeptide(L)'
;MLLILLSAAWVAGIYLGTQFDLPLALLLAGLVPLPLLLFSKKYRKWIIISSLSLIALFTAAWYAYQSLNIVDADDLRFYNDRGTIDVRGVVARDPETSDRSTHLYFSATEIRAESEWRPAEGSALLFVPRYSSYKYGDQLHVTGALETPPQLDDFDYRGYLAHQGIYGTMLYPEIEIEARGAGFKPLAWIYELRAGLAQTLAEVLPEPQASLAQGILLGIRENIPQSVKDDFVRTGTAHLLAISGLHLGIVAGIMLSLGLWLFGRRHYLYVWLAMVIIWLYALLTGMHPPVVRGAIMASLFLTAELLGRQRSAITALTFAAAVMVGISPYILGDAAFQLSFLAMAGLVFLFPPFRSLGRRAVNKFIGEEGAIVTAANFTGDSLSVTMAAVIAVWPVVAYYFGIISFAGPLATFLLLPALPVVILAGAMSGIAGLVLLPAGQVIGWLAWLFLSYMLYIVSWLASSPLAFIEVGKVAPVWLWLYYAALAAVVILGRKLKAGRKAAVMARLSSGAGRSMSLVNRLPAKWVVPPLATIAVLVWFSAAAMPDDRLHVSFLDVGQGDAILIQQGTRQVLIDGGPSPQAINLELGRQMPFWDRTIELVILTHPDQDHLAGLVEVLKRFRVENVLDPGLDGDSPSYEEWQRLIMERGIMKTTARAGQQIALSEATLTVLHPRDTLQNADADIDNNSLVLHLRAGRVSFLLTGDIRSEAELQLTARRAALDSTVLKVAHHGSDTSTTREFLSAVDPQIAVISVGAENKFGHPRPDVIAKLEQQLGTDNIYRTDRHGTIEFTTDGERLWLSTTQ
;
A
#
# COMPACT_ATOMS: atom_id res chain seq x y z
N MET A 1 -18.54 0.33 -34.21
CA MET A 1 -17.47 0.53 -35.22
C MET A 1 -17.02 1.97 -35.31
N LEU A 2 -17.90 2.97 -35.53
CA LEU A 2 -17.50 4.40 -35.59
C LEU A 2 -16.64 4.83 -34.39
N LEU A 3 -17.15 4.66 -33.16
CA LEU A 3 -16.44 5.08 -31.94
C LEU A 3 -15.08 4.39 -31.78
N ILE A 4 -14.96 3.12 -32.19
CA ILE A 4 -13.70 2.36 -32.14
C ILE A 4 -12.66 2.99 -33.05
N LEU A 5 -13.03 3.31 -34.29
CA LEU A 5 -12.11 3.89 -35.27
C LEU A 5 -11.65 5.30 -34.87
N LEU A 6 -12.58 6.15 -34.42
CA LEU A 6 -12.24 7.50 -33.95
C LEU A 6 -11.35 7.46 -32.71
N SER A 7 -11.67 6.60 -31.75
CA SER A 7 -10.87 6.46 -30.53
C SER A 7 -9.47 5.92 -30.82
N ALA A 8 -9.35 4.93 -31.71
CA ALA A 8 -8.06 4.39 -32.10
C ALA A 8 -7.21 5.43 -32.86
N ALA A 9 -7.83 6.22 -33.74
CA ALA A 9 -7.15 7.30 -34.45
C ALA A 9 -6.68 8.40 -33.48
N TRP A 10 -7.50 8.79 -32.50
CA TRP A 10 -7.10 9.73 -31.46
C TRP A 10 -5.88 9.25 -30.68
N VAL A 11 -5.90 8.01 -30.17
CA VAL A 11 -4.79 7.44 -29.40
C VAL A 11 -3.51 7.34 -30.24
N ALA A 12 -3.62 6.90 -31.49
CA ALA A 12 -2.48 6.86 -32.41
C ALA A 12 -1.92 8.26 -32.71
N GLY A 13 -2.80 9.27 -32.79
CA GLY A 13 -2.41 10.67 -32.95
C GLY A 13 -1.59 11.16 -31.77
N ILE A 14 -2.06 10.95 -30.54
CA ILE A 14 -1.31 11.33 -29.33
C ILE A 14 0.08 10.71 -29.33
N TYR A 15 0.17 9.40 -29.62
CA TYR A 15 1.46 8.70 -29.72
C TYR A 15 2.39 9.35 -30.76
N LEU A 16 1.88 9.68 -31.95
CA LEU A 16 2.67 10.38 -32.97
C LEU A 16 3.16 11.75 -32.49
N GLY A 17 2.33 12.51 -31.78
CA GLY A 17 2.69 13.82 -31.22
C GLY A 17 3.75 13.75 -30.12
N THR A 18 3.90 12.60 -29.46
CA THR A 18 5.01 12.38 -28.50
C THR A 18 6.36 12.21 -29.19
N GLN A 19 6.37 11.81 -30.47
CA GLN A 19 7.59 11.49 -31.21
C GLN A 19 7.96 12.54 -32.25
N PHE A 20 6.97 13.27 -32.79
CA PHE A 20 7.15 14.16 -33.92
C PHE A 20 6.41 15.49 -33.73
N ASP A 21 7.07 16.59 -34.13
CA ASP A 21 6.43 17.88 -34.33
C ASP A 21 5.62 17.86 -35.63
N LEU A 22 4.30 17.78 -35.51
CA LEU A 22 3.41 17.77 -36.67
C LEU A 22 2.80 19.17 -36.86
N PRO A 23 3.05 19.85 -37.99
CA PRO A 23 2.51 21.18 -38.23
C PRO A 23 0.98 21.16 -38.27
N LEU A 24 0.35 22.19 -37.71
CA LEU A 24 -1.11 22.37 -37.66
C LEU A 24 -1.77 22.26 -39.04
N ALA A 25 -1.05 22.60 -40.12
CA ALA A 25 -1.50 22.48 -41.50
C ALA A 25 -1.88 21.03 -41.91
N LEU A 26 -1.33 20.00 -41.27
CA LEU A 26 -1.69 18.61 -41.52
C LEU A 26 -3.13 18.27 -41.14
N LEU A 27 -3.81 19.11 -40.34
CA LEU A 27 -5.26 18.99 -40.11
C LEU A 27 -6.07 19.04 -41.41
N LEU A 28 -5.61 19.81 -42.40
CA LEU A 28 -6.24 19.91 -43.71
C LEU A 28 -6.14 18.59 -44.49
N ALA A 29 -5.14 17.74 -44.22
CA ALA A 29 -5.04 16.41 -44.80
C ALA A 29 -6.21 15.50 -44.37
N GLY A 30 -6.84 15.78 -43.22
CA GLY A 30 -8.05 15.09 -42.78
C GLY A 30 -9.29 15.36 -43.65
N LEU A 31 -9.29 16.44 -44.43
CA LEU A 31 -10.38 16.79 -45.35
C LEU A 31 -10.24 16.11 -46.73
N VAL A 32 -9.08 15.51 -47.03
CA VAL A 32 -8.76 14.88 -48.33
C VAL A 32 -9.75 13.79 -48.77
N PRO A 33 -10.36 12.99 -47.88
CA PRO A 33 -11.37 12.03 -48.31
C PRO A 33 -12.71 12.66 -48.73
N LEU A 34 -13.06 13.87 -48.26
CA LEU A 34 -14.39 14.47 -48.47
C LEU A 34 -14.76 14.71 -49.94
N PRO A 35 -13.85 15.16 -50.84
CA PRO A 35 -14.13 15.25 -52.27
C PRO A 35 -14.62 13.94 -52.91
N LEU A 36 -14.24 12.76 -52.38
CA LEU A 36 -14.71 11.46 -52.87
C LEU A 36 -16.21 11.23 -52.65
N LEU A 37 -16.86 12.04 -51.79
CA LEU A 37 -18.31 12.01 -51.58
C LEU A 37 -19.10 12.36 -52.85
N LEU A 38 -18.51 13.16 -53.74
CA LEU A 38 -19.11 13.54 -55.02
C LEU A 38 -19.16 12.37 -56.01
N PHE A 39 -18.24 11.40 -55.88
CA PHE A 39 -18.04 10.32 -56.84
C PHE A 39 -18.58 8.96 -56.39
N SER A 40 -18.80 8.74 -55.08
CA SER A 40 -19.30 7.45 -54.61
C SER A 40 -20.32 7.54 -53.47
N LYS A 41 -21.60 7.56 -53.84
CA LYS A 41 -22.72 7.42 -52.89
C LYS A 41 -22.67 6.09 -52.11
N LYS A 42 -22.08 5.04 -52.70
CA LYS A 42 -21.93 3.71 -52.09
C LYS A 42 -20.97 3.71 -50.89
N TYR A 43 -19.91 4.53 -50.92
CA TYR A 43 -18.89 4.58 -49.87
C TYR A 43 -19.01 5.80 -48.94
N ARG A 44 -20.09 6.59 -49.07
CA ARG A 44 -20.33 7.82 -48.28
C ARG A 44 -20.03 7.68 -46.79
N LYS A 45 -20.51 6.61 -46.16
CA LYS A 45 -20.28 6.35 -44.73
C LYS A 45 -18.79 6.14 -44.42
N TRP A 46 -18.07 5.36 -45.22
CA TRP A 46 -16.65 5.08 -45.00
C TRP A 46 -15.77 6.29 -45.25
N ILE A 47 -16.12 7.11 -46.25
CA ILE A 47 -15.44 8.36 -46.57
C ILE A 47 -15.54 9.34 -45.38
N ILE A 48 -16.74 9.54 -44.83
CA ILE A 48 -16.95 10.40 -43.65
C ILE A 48 -16.16 9.88 -42.45
N ILE A 49 -16.20 8.57 -42.20
CA ILE A 49 -15.46 7.96 -41.08
C ILE A 49 -13.96 8.14 -41.23
N SER A 50 -13.42 7.94 -42.44
CA SER A 50 -12.00 8.11 -42.72
C SER A 50 -11.55 9.55 -42.54
N SER A 51 -12.35 10.52 -43.00
CA SER A 51 -12.05 11.95 -42.82
C SER A 51 -12.05 12.33 -41.33
N LEU A 52 -13.10 11.95 -40.58
CA LEU A 52 -13.16 12.22 -39.14
C LEU A 52 -12.02 11.54 -38.37
N SER A 53 -11.59 10.34 -38.79
CA SER A 53 -10.48 9.63 -38.15
C SER A 53 -9.14 10.33 -38.40
N LEU A 54 -8.89 10.83 -39.62
CA LEU A 54 -7.68 11.59 -39.93
C LEU A 54 -7.65 12.94 -39.18
N ILE A 55 -8.79 13.64 -39.10
CA ILE A 55 -8.90 14.87 -38.30
C ILE A 55 -8.58 14.55 -36.84
N ALA A 56 -9.16 13.50 -36.26
CA ALA A 56 -8.89 13.07 -34.89
C ALA A 56 -7.41 12.71 -34.66
N LEU A 57 -6.77 12.03 -35.62
CA LEU A 57 -5.34 11.67 -35.56
C LEU A 57 -4.44 12.91 -35.51
N PHE A 58 -4.60 13.85 -36.45
CA PHE A 58 -3.71 15.01 -36.55
C PHE A 58 -3.99 16.05 -35.45
N THR A 59 -5.25 16.23 -35.02
CA THR A 59 -5.58 17.10 -33.87
C THR A 59 -4.96 16.58 -32.59
N ALA A 60 -5.07 15.28 -32.35
CA ALA A 60 -4.47 14.63 -31.20
C ALA A 60 -2.94 14.76 -31.20
N ALA A 61 -2.28 14.56 -32.34
CA ALA A 61 -0.83 14.67 -32.41
C ALA A 61 -0.33 16.09 -32.13
N TRP A 62 -1.00 17.10 -32.68
CA TRP A 62 -0.70 18.50 -32.39
C TRP A 62 -0.92 18.84 -30.91
N TYR A 63 -2.06 18.42 -30.34
CA TYR A 63 -2.38 18.62 -28.92
C TYR A 63 -1.31 18.00 -28.00
N ALA A 64 -0.86 16.78 -28.29
CA ALA A 64 0.17 16.10 -27.52
C ALA A 64 1.49 16.86 -27.59
N TYR A 65 1.96 17.24 -28.78
CA TYR A 65 3.23 17.95 -28.93
C TYR A 65 3.27 19.26 -28.13
N GLN A 66 2.20 20.07 -28.21
CA GLN A 66 2.10 21.33 -27.48
C GLN A 66 2.09 21.13 -25.96
N SER A 67 1.39 20.10 -25.49
CA SER A 67 1.30 19.81 -24.06
C SER A 67 2.64 19.32 -23.49
N LEU A 68 3.41 18.55 -24.27
CA LEU A 68 4.61 17.86 -23.80
C LEU A 68 5.88 18.73 -23.84
N ASN A 69 6.07 19.51 -24.93
CA ASN A 69 7.40 19.97 -25.32
C ASN A 69 7.63 21.49 -25.20
N ILE A 70 6.58 22.30 -25.06
CA ILE A 70 6.75 23.75 -24.86
C ILE A 70 7.00 24.01 -23.37
N VAL A 71 8.16 24.58 -23.05
CA VAL A 71 8.54 25.07 -21.72
C VAL A 71 8.85 26.56 -21.87
N ASP A 72 8.04 27.41 -21.25
CA ASP A 72 8.21 28.85 -21.22
C ASP A 72 8.62 29.33 -19.81
N ALA A 73 8.79 30.63 -19.64
CA ALA A 73 9.20 31.23 -18.36
C ALA A 73 8.07 31.23 -17.32
N ASP A 74 6.83 30.94 -17.73
CA ASP A 74 5.70 30.80 -16.82
C ASP A 74 5.64 29.36 -16.26
N ASP A 75 6.34 28.41 -16.87
CA ASP A 75 6.43 27.03 -16.38
C ASP A 75 7.54 26.84 -15.32
N LEU A 76 7.19 26.25 -14.18
CA LEU A 76 8.15 25.86 -13.13
C LEU A 76 9.35 25.07 -13.67
N ARG A 77 9.15 24.24 -14.71
CA ARG A 77 10.22 23.47 -15.37
C ARG A 77 11.40 24.31 -15.83
N PHE A 78 11.14 25.58 -16.17
CA PHE A 78 12.20 26.49 -16.62
C PHE A 78 13.22 26.81 -15.52
N TYR A 79 12.81 26.73 -14.25
CA TYR A 79 13.62 27.12 -13.09
C TYR A 79 14.36 25.96 -12.42
N ASN A 80 14.16 24.72 -12.88
CA ASN A 80 14.89 23.56 -12.40
C ASN A 80 16.41 23.77 -12.47
N ASP A 81 17.11 23.40 -11.39
CA ASP A 81 18.57 23.41 -11.26
C ASP A 81 19.21 24.82 -11.41
N ARG A 82 18.42 25.90 -11.27
CA ARG A 82 18.88 27.29 -11.38
C ARG A 82 19.08 28.00 -10.04
N GLY A 83 19.01 27.26 -8.93
CA GLY A 83 19.20 27.76 -7.57
C GLY A 83 17.88 27.90 -6.79
N THR A 84 17.93 28.70 -5.73
CA THR A 84 16.79 28.94 -4.84
C THR A 84 15.75 29.83 -5.52
N ILE A 85 14.50 29.39 -5.49
CA ILE A 85 13.35 30.16 -5.97
C ILE A 85 12.36 30.38 -4.84
N ASP A 86 11.55 31.41 -5.03
CA ASP A 86 10.48 31.83 -4.13
C ASP A 86 9.16 31.70 -4.90
N VAL A 87 8.29 30.78 -4.44
CA VAL A 87 7.10 30.34 -5.18
C VAL A 87 5.89 30.30 -4.25
N ARG A 88 4.75 30.79 -4.75
CA ARG A 88 3.44 30.64 -4.13
C ARG A 88 2.60 29.63 -4.86
N GLY A 89 1.81 28.90 -4.11
CA GLY A 89 0.95 27.88 -4.69
C GLY A 89 0.08 27.20 -3.66
N VAL A 90 -0.55 26.13 -4.10
CA VAL A 90 -1.50 25.35 -3.29
C VAL A 90 -1.10 23.89 -3.24
N VAL A 91 -1.38 23.25 -2.10
CA VAL A 91 -1.34 21.79 -1.98
C VAL A 91 -2.47 21.21 -2.83
N ALA A 92 -2.11 20.62 -3.97
CA ALA A 92 -3.02 20.22 -5.04
C ALA A 92 -3.70 18.86 -4.81
N ARG A 93 -3.12 18.01 -3.96
CA ARG A 93 -3.63 16.67 -3.63
C ARG A 93 -3.37 16.35 -2.18
N ASP A 94 -4.00 15.29 -1.69
CA ASP A 94 -3.75 14.74 -0.36
C ASP A 94 -2.26 14.41 -0.18
N PRO A 95 -1.61 14.85 0.91
CA PRO A 95 -0.20 14.51 1.19
C PRO A 95 0.03 13.01 1.29
N GLU A 96 1.17 12.54 0.76
CA GLU A 96 1.59 11.15 0.88
C GLU A 96 2.66 11.01 1.97
N THR A 97 2.33 10.36 3.08
CA THR A 97 3.26 10.14 4.18
C THR A 97 3.99 8.80 4.02
N SER A 98 5.33 8.87 3.92
CA SER A 98 6.22 7.72 3.93
C SER A 98 6.71 7.43 5.36
N ASP A 99 7.60 6.43 5.52
CA ASP A 99 8.22 6.09 6.81
C ASP A 99 8.96 7.28 7.44
N ARG A 100 9.64 8.11 6.61
CA ARG A 100 10.55 9.18 7.08
C ARG A 100 10.11 10.61 6.76
N SER A 101 9.37 10.80 5.68
CA SER A 101 8.98 12.13 5.17
C SER A 101 7.54 12.13 4.67
N THR A 102 6.95 13.32 4.61
CA THR A 102 5.68 13.55 3.92
C THR A 102 5.96 14.26 2.59
N HIS A 103 5.32 13.79 1.52
CA HIS A 103 5.44 14.35 0.18
C HIS A 103 4.22 15.21 -0.13
N LEU A 104 4.45 16.48 -0.46
CA LEU A 104 3.42 17.44 -0.83
C LEU A 104 3.40 17.63 -2.34
N TYR A 105 2.22 17.46 -2.93
CA TYR A 105 1.97 17.79 -4.33
C TYR A 105 1.63 19.27 -4.44
N PHE A 106 2.63 20.08 -4.76
CA PHE A 106 2.51 21.53 -4.82
C PHE A 106 2.25 21.99 -6.25
N SER A 107 1.17 22.76 -6.45
CA SER A 107 0.88 23.43 -7.72
C SER A 107 1.20 24.90 -7.58
N ALA A 108 2.15 25.40 -8.38
CA ALA A 108 2.48 26.81 -8.39
C ALA A 108 1.32 27.64 -8.95
N THR A 109 1.23 28.86 -8.44
CA THR A 109 0.36 29.92 -8.95
C THR A 109 1.15 31.17 -9.29
N GLU A 110 2.19 31.48 -8.52
CA GLU A 110 3.07 32.62 -8.76
C GLU A 110 4.53 32.25 -8.46
N ILE A 111 5.46 32.81 -9.23
CA ILE A 111 6.89 32.72 -8.97
C ILE A 111 7.48 34.13 -8.88
N ARG A 112 8.46 34.29 -8.01
CA ARG A 112 9.20 35.55 -7.89
C ARG A 112 10.39 35.56 -8.84
N ALA A 113 10.32 36.38 -9.89
CA ALA A 113 11.39 36.61 -10.84
C ALA A 113 11.82 38.08 -10.81
N GLU A 114 13.12 38.35 -10.63
CA GLU A 114 13.69 39.71 -10.68
C GLU A 114 13.03 40.73 -9.72
N SER A 115 12.52 40.26 -8.57
CA SER A 115 11.82 41.02 -7.51
C SER A 115 10.32 41.27 -7.71
N GLU A 116 9.71 40.79 -8.80
CA GLU A 116 8.26 40.85 -9.03
C GLU A 116 7.63 39.45 -9.05
N TRP A 117 6.38 39.36 -8.60
CA TRP A 117 5.57 38.14 -8.71
C TRP A 117 4.97 38.04 -10.10
N ARG A 118 5.22 36.91 -10.78
CA ARG A 118 4.63 36.59 -12.09
C ARG A 118 3.79 35.32 -11.97
N PRO A 119 2.71 35.19 -12.75
CA PRO A 119 1.96 33.94 -12.82
C PRO A 119 2.90 32.78 -13.19
N ALA A 120 2.74 31.66 -12.50
CA ALA A 120 3.48 30.45 -12.80
C ALA A 120 2.54 29.24 -12.86
N GLU A 121 2.80 28.34 -13.81
CA GLU A 121 2.13 27.07 -13.98
C GLU A 121 3.11 25.91 -13.72
N GLY A 122 2.55 24.75 -13.37
CA GLY A 122 3.31 23.52 -13.15
C GLY A 122 3.18 22.98 -11.73
N SER A 123 3.71 21.77 -11.54
CA SER A 123 3.67 21.07 -10.25
C SER A 123 5.05 20.59 -9.83
N ALA A 124 5.32 20.71 -8.54
CA ALA A 124 6.54 20.23 -7.89
C ALA A 124 6.18 19.30 -6.71
N LEU A 125 7.08 18.37 -6.40
CA LEU A 125 6.97 17.50 -5.23
C LEU A 125 7.89 18.02 -4.12
N LEU A 126 7.30 18.41 -2.99
CA LEU A 126 8.05 18.92 -1.84
C LEU A 126 8.20 17.81 -0.80
N PHE A 127 9.42 17.59 -0.31
CA PHE A 127 9.70 16.66 0.78
C PHE A 127 9.75 17.44 2.08
N VAL A 128 8.85 17.14 3.01
CA VAL A 128 8.77 17.80 4.33
C VAL A 128 8.89 16.76 5.45
N PRO A 129 9.19 17.17 6.70
CA PRO A 129 9.19 16.26 7.83
C PRO A 129 7.87 15.49 7.95
N ARG A 130 7.94 14.23 8.40
CA ARG A 130 6.79 13.30 8.49
C ARG A 130 5.59 13.93 9.21
N TYR A 131 5.79 14.47 10.40
CA TYR A 131 4.73 15.02 11.25
C TYR A 131 4.44 16.50 10.97
N SER A 132 4.30 16.85 9.70
CA SER A 132 3.91 18.20 9.27
C SER A 132 2.39 18.36 9.21
N SER A 133 1.90 19.60 9.41
CA SER A 133 0.45 19.87 9.54
C SER A 133 -0.25 20.30 8.23
N TYR A 134 0.43 20.17 7.09
CA TYR A 134 -0.07 20.62 5.79
C TYR A 134 -1.19 19.72 5.26
N LYS A 135 -2.20 20.33 4.64
CA LYS A 135 -3.36 19.63 4.07
C LYS A 135 -3.69 20.12 2.67
N TYR A 136 -4.48 19.33 1.96
CA TYR A 136 -5.03 19.73 0.66
C TYR A 136 -5.73 21.10 0.75
N GLY A 137 -5.41 21.98 -0.20
CA GLY A 137 -5.96 23.32 -0.29
C GLY A 137 -5.28 24.37 0.57
N ASP A 138 -4.23 24.04 1.33
CA ASP A 138 -3.41 25.05 1.99
C ASP A 138 -2.60 25.83 0.94
N GLN A 139 -2.59 27.16 1.09
CA GLN A 139 -1.78 28.09 0.32
C GLN A 139 -0.43 28.25 1.02
N LEU A 140 0.63 27.93 0.28
CA LEU A 140 1.97 27.88 0.79
C LEU A 140 2.85 28.86 0.02
N HIS A 141 3.67 29.59 0.78
CA HIS A 141 4.82 30.33 0.29
C HIS A 141 6.05 29.46 0.55
N VAL A 142 6.71 29.03 -0.52
CA VAL A 142 7.79 28.03 -0.50
C VAL A 142 9.07 28.66 -1.02
N THR A 143 10.12 28.59 -0.21
CA THR A 143 11.47 29.02 -0.59
C THR A 143 12.41 27.82 -0.56
N GLY A 144 13.02 27.51 -1.69
CA GLY A 144 13.89 26.35 -1.81
C GLY A 144 14.52 26.17 -3.19
N ALA A 145 15.51 25.28 -3.27
CA ALA A 145 16.11 24.89 -4.55
C ALA A 145 15.17 23.92 -5.29
N LEU A 146 14.73 24.32 -6.48
CA LEU A 146 13.96 23.45 -7.37
C LEU A 146 14.93 22.60 -8.18
N GLU A 147 14.91 21.29 -7.96
CA GLU A 147 15.82 20.35 -8.62
C GLU A 147 15.07 19.48 -9.61
N THR A 148 15.73 19.12 -10.71
CA THR A 148 15.19 18.08 -11.59
C THR A 148 15.22 16.74 -10.87
N PRO A 149 14.12 15.94 -10.89
CA PRO A 149 14.09 14.64 -10.26
C PRO A 149 15.29 13.76 -10.66
N PRO A 150 15.93 13.11 -9.67
CA PRO A 150 17.08 12.25 -9.94
C PRO A 150 16.66 11.04 -10.77
N GLN A 151 17.57 10.59 -11.63
CA GLN A 151 17.45 9.28 -12.26
C GLN A 151 18.01 8.24 -11.30
N LEU A 152 17.22 7.23 -10.91
CA LEU A 152 17.72 6.11 -10.12
C LEU A 152 18.23 5.01 -11.08
N ASP A 153 19.22 4.22 -10.66
CA ASP A 153 19.88 3.23 -11.52
C ASP A 153 18.93 2.11 -12.00
N ASP A 154 18.00 1.71 -11.12
CA ASP A 154 17.06 0.61 -11.34
C ASP A 154 15.62 1.07 -11.62
N PHE A 155 15.33 2.36 -11.46
CA PHE A 155 13.98 2.91 -11.62
C PHE A 155 14.00 4.27 -12.31
N ASP A 156 13.18 4.42 -13.36
CA ASP A 156 12.99 5.70 -14.03
C ASP A 156 12.10 6.64 -13.21
N TYR A 157 12.65 7.15 -12.10
CA TYR A 157 11.96 8.02 -11.16
C TYR A 157 11.54 9.35 -11.81
N ARG A 158 12.40 9.90 -12.68
CA ARG A 158 12.09 11.09 -13.49
C ARG A 158 10.91 10.84 -14.42
N GLY A 159 10.92 9.75 -15.19
CA GLY A 159 9.80 9.39 -16.06
C GLY A 159 8.51 9.13 -15.27
N TYR A 160 8.61 8.49 -14.10
CA TYR A 160 7.49 8.25 -13.20
C TYR A 160 6.81 9.54 -12.73
N LEU A 161 7.58 10.53 -12.24
CA LEU A 161 7.03 11.83 -11.83
C LEU A 161 6.51 12.65 -13.03
N ALA A 162 7.20 12.59 -14.17
CA ALA A 162 6.75 13.26 -15.39
C ALA A 162 5.37 12.76 -15.86
N HIS A 163 5.08 11.46 -15.70
CA HIS A 163 3.74 10.92 -15.99
C HIS A 163 2.64 11.45 -15.05
N GLN A 164 3.02 11.96 -13.88
CA GLN A 164 2.10 12.62 -12.94
C GLN A 164 1.97 14.12 -13.17
N GLY A 165 2.70 14.67 -14.15
CA GLY A 165 2.78 16.11 -14.43
C GLY A 165 3.75 16.86 -13.50
N ILE A 166 4.67 16.14 -12.85
CA ILE A 166 5.62 16.68 -11.89
C ILE A 166 7.01 16.62 -12.50
N TYR A 167 7.69 17.77 -12.51
CA TYR A 167 8.99 17.89 -13.17
C TYR A 167 10.07 18.48 -12.29
N GLY A 168 9.72 18.94 -11.09
CA GLY A 168 10.65 19.48 -10.12
C GLY A 168 10.40 18.90 -8.74
N THR A 169 11.46 18.76 -7.96
CA THR A 169 11.43 18.34 -6.56
C THR A 169 12.13 19.38 -5.70
N MET A 170 11.62 19.62 -4.48
CA MET A 170 12.32 20.41 -3.47
C MET A 170 12.51 19.58 -2.20
N LEU A 171 13.73 19.48 -1.72
CA LEU A 171 14.08 18.74 -0.51
C LEU A 171 14.07 19.70 0.70
N TYR A 172 13.17 19.46 1.65
CA TYR A 172 13.05 20.22 2.91
C TYR A 172 13.09 21.75 2.73
N PRO A 173 12.22 22.33 1.86
CA PRO A 173 12.18 23.77 1.67
C PRO A 173 11.65 24.49 2.91
N GLU A 174 11.93 25.79 3.00
CA GLU A 174 11.28 26.68 3.97
C GLU A 174 9.86 26.96 3.48
N ILE A 175 8.87 26.74 4.35
CA ILE A 175 7.44 26.84 4.00
C ILE A 175 6.74 27.74 5.01
N GLU A 176 6.07 28.76 4.52
CA GLU A 176 5.14 29.60 5.28
C GLU A 176 3.70 29.35 4.79
N ILE A 177 2.76 29.22 5.73
CA ILE A 177 1.34 29.02 5.41
C ILE A 177 0.66 30.38 5.30
N GLU A 178 0.27 30.79 4.09
CA GLU A 178 -0.42 32.07 3.86
C GLU A 178 -1.93 31.96 4.16
N ALA A 179 -2.56 30.85 3.78
CA ALA A 179 -3.96 30.58 4.06
C ALA A 179 -4.23 29.07 4.13
N ARG A 180 -5.26 28.67 4.89
CA ARG A 180 -5.68 27.25 5.00
C ARG A 180 -7.00 27.00 4.28
N GLY A 181 -7.12 25.83 3.66
CA GLY A 181 -8.39 25.35 3.09
C GLY A 181 -8.97 26.19 1.93
N ALA A 182 -8.11 26.80 1.11
CA ALA A 182 -8.49 27.53 -0.10
C ALA A 182 -8.86 26.61 -1.28
N GLY A 183 -8.72 25.29 -1.14
CA GLY A 183 -9.05 24.29 -2.15
C GLY A 183 -10.55 24.09 -2.38
N PHE A 184 -10.88 23.15 -3.29
CA PHE A 184 -12.28 22.81 -3.59
C PHE A 184 -12.89 22.02 -2.43
N LYS A 185 -13.81 22.65 -1.68
CA LYS A 185 -14.37 22.10 -0.42
C LYS A 185 -14.91 20.67 -0.53
N PRO A 186 -15.67 20.28 -1.58
CA PRO A 186 -16.14 18.89 -1.70
C PRO A 186 -14.99 17.88 -1.85
N LEU A 187 -13.88 18.25 -2.49
CA LEU A 187 -12.71 17.38 -2.59
C LEU A 187 -11.96 17.30 -1.26
N ALA A 188 -11.87 18.41 -0.51
CA ALA A 188 -11.32 18.41 0.84
C ALA A 188 -12.09 17.43 1.76
N TRP A 189 -13.43 17.45 1.70
CA TRP A 189 -14.27 16.50 2.45
C TRP A 189 -14.01 15.04 2.05
N ILE A 190 -13.78 14.75 0.76
CA ILE A 190 -13.42 13.39 0.30
C ILE A 190 -12.07 12.95 0.90
N TYR A 191 -11.08 13.85 0.94
CA TYR A 191 -9.79 13.54 1.56
C TYR A 191 -9.88 13.36 3.07
N GLU A 192 -10.67 14.19 3.76
CA GLU A 192 -10.95 14.01 5.19
C GLU A 192 -11.65 12.67 5.46
N LEU A 193 -12.64 12.30 4.64
CA LEU A 193 -13.30 11.00 4.74
C LEU A 193 -12.31 9.86 4.47
N ARG A 194 -11.45 9.98 3.45
CA ARG A 194 -10.41 8.99 3.13
C ARG A 194 -9.44 8.82 4.30
N ALA A 195 -8.97 9.91 4.89
CA ALA A 195 -8.08 9.91 6.04
C ALA A 195 -8.75 9.29 7.27
N GLY A 196 -10.01 9.64 7.55
CA GLY A 196 -10.78 9.04 8.64
C GLY A 196 -11.01 7.54 8.44
N LEU A 197 -11.34 7.10 7.22
CA LEU A 197 -11.46 5.67 6.89
C LEU A 197 -10.12 4.95 7.02
N ALA A 198 -9.01 5.57 6.61
CA ALA A 198 -7.68 4.98 6.75
C ALA A 198 -7.33 4.81 8.23
N GLN A 199 -7.54 5.86 9.03
CA GLN A 199 -7.27 5.86 10.47
C GLN A 199 -8.10 4.81 11.21
N THR A 200 -9.41 4.75 10.94
CA THR A 200 -10.29 3.73 11.54
C THR A 200 -9.86 2.31 11.16
N LEU A 201 -9.47 2.06 9.91
CA LEU A 201 -8.93 0.77 9.49
C LEU A 201 -7.62 0.42 10.24
N ALA A 202 -6.77 1.40 10.51
CA ALA A 202 -5.54 1.22 11.27
C ALA A 202 -5.77 0.90 12.76
N GLU A 203 -6.86 1.43 13.34
CA GLU A 203 -7.23 1.16 14.74
C GLU A 203 -7.93 -0.20 14.90
N VAL A 204 -8.75 -0.61 13.93
CA VAL A 204 -9.58 -1.82 14.03
C VAL A 204 -8.88 -3.11 13.54
N LEU A 205 -7.91 -3.00 12.63
CA LEU A 205 -7.16 -4.14 12.06
C LEU A 205 -5.68 -4.11 12.49
N PRO A 206 -5.04 -5.27 12.67
CA PRO A 206 -3.60 -5.32 12.96
C PRO A 206 -2.81 -5.10 11.67
N GLU A 207 -1.53 -4.72 11.78
CA GLU A 207 -0.62 -4.81 10.64
C GLU A 207 -0.16 -6.25 10.41
N PRO A 208 0.06 -6.69 9.16
CA PRO A 208 -0.03 -5.93 7.90
C PRO A 208 -1.44 -5.88 7.26
N GLN A 209 -2.49 -6.37 7.94
CA GLN A 209 -3.85 -6.44 7.40
C GLN A 209 -4.47 -5.04 7.23
N ALA A 210 -4.19 -4.12 8.15
CA ALA A 210 -4.65 -2.73 8.09
C ALA A 210 -4.13 -2.02 6.84
N SER A 211 -2.81 -2.00 6.62
CA SER A 211 -2.21 -1.39 5.44
C SER A 211 -2.66 -2.07 4.14
N LEU A 212 -2.81 -3.40 4.12
CA LEU A 212 -3.36 -4.12 2.98
C LEU A 212 -4.82 -3.72 2.69
N ALA A 213 -5.65 -3.57 3.72
CA ALA A 213 -7.03 -3.11 3.57
C ALA A 213 -7.10 -1.67 3.05
N GLN A 214 -6.26 -0.76 3.57
CA GLN A 214 -6.14 0.61 3.08
C GLN A 214 -5.72 0.65 1.61
N GLY A 215 -4.77 -0.19 1.18
CA GLY A 215 -4.36 -0.30 -0.22
C GLY A 215 -5.49 -0.78 -1.14
N ILE A 216 -6.21 -1.83 -0.74
CA ILE A 216 -7.32 -2.43 -1.50
C ILE A 216 -8.54 -1.51 -1.58
N LEU A 217 -8.85 -0.76 -0.50
CA LEU A 217 -10.06 0.05 -0.38
C LEU A 217 -9.89 1.50 -0.76
N LEU A 218 -8.81 2.13 -0.29
CA LEU A 218 -8.57 3.57 -0.34
C LEU A 218 -7.41 3.94 -1.27
N GLY A 219 -6.66 2.95 -1.76
CA GLY A 219 -5.55 3.13 -2.68
C GLY A 219 -4.26 3.60 -2.02
N ILE A 220 -4.18 3.59 -0.69
CA ILE A 220 -3.00 4.01 0.10
C ILE A 220 -2.06 2.82 0.22
N ARG A 221 -0.90 2.86 -0.43
CA ARG A 221 0.05 1.72 -0.49
C ARG A 221 1.37 1.99 0.23
N GLU A 222 1.58 3.24 0.61
CA GLU A 222 2.79 3.75 1.24
C GLU A 222 3.01 3.05 2.58
N ASN A 223 1.93 2.72 3.28
CA ASN A 223 1.93 2.03 4.58
C ASN A 223 2.17 0.52 4.50
N ILE A 224 2.09 -0.11 3.33
CA ILE A 224 2.25 -1.57 3.23
C ILE A 224 3.74 -1.92 3.42
N PRO A 225 4.10 -2.81 4.37
CA PRO A 225 5.48 -3.22 4.60
C PRO A 225 6.16 -3.76 3.35
N GLN A 226 7.46 -3.50 3.19
CA GLN A 226 8.20 -3.87 1.98
C GLN A 226 8.23 -5.38 1.77
N SER A 227 8.41 -6.18 2.83
CA SER A 227 8.37 -7.65 2.75
C SER A 227 7.05 -8.17 2.17
N VAL A 228 5.93 -7.55 2.53
CA VAL A 228 4.61 -7.91 2.00
C VAL A 228 4.52 -7.49 0.53
N LYS A 229 4.96 -6.28 0.17
CA LYS A 229 4.99 -5.84 -1.24
C LYS A 229 5.80 -6.83 -2.10
N ASP A 230 6.96 -7.26 -1.61
CA ASP A 230 7.84 -8.18 -2.32
C ASP A 230 7.18 -9.55 -2.53
N ASP A 231 6.50 -10.08 -1.53
CA ASP A 231 5.74 -11.34 -1.65
C ASP A 231 4.64 -11.26 -2.72
N PHE A 232 3.91 -10.14 -2.79
CA PHE A 232 2.92 -9.89 -3.85
C PHE A 232 3.57 -9.72 -5.24
N VAL A 233 4.74 -9.10 -5.30
CA VAL A 233 5.53 -8.95 -6.54
C VAL A 233 6.02 -10.33 -7.03
N ARG A 234 6.66 -11.11 -6.16
CA ARG A 234 7.18 -12.46 -6.45
C ARG A 234 6.09 -13.41 -6.92
N THR A 235 4.93 -13.38 -6.28
CA THR A 235 3.77 -14.18 -6.69
C THR A 235 3.05 -13.65 -7.93
N GLY A 236 3.40 -12.48 -8.48
CA GLY A 236 2.74 -11.87 -9.64
C GLY A 236 1.35 -11.29 -9.33
N THR A 237 1.05 -11.07 -8.05
CA THR A 237 -0.26 -10.61 -7.56
C THR A 237 -0.26 -9.14 -7.10
N ALA A 238 0.83 -8.38 -7.33
CA ALA A 238 0.93 -6.95 -7.05
C ALA A 238 -0.23 -6.12 -7.64
N HIS A 239 -0.86 -6.58 -8.72
CA HIS A 239 -2.05 -5.95 -9.31
C HIS A 239 -3.31 -6.03 -8.42
N LEU A 240 -3.31 -6.85 -7.37
CA LEU A 240 -4.36 -6.92 -6.33
C LEU A 240 -4.12 -5.93 -5.19
N LEU A 241 -2.86 -5.52 -4.94
CA LEU A 241 -2.54 -4.40 -4.04
C LEU A 241 -3.00 -3.07 -4.63
N ALA A 242 -3.09 -3.01 -5.97
CA ALA A 242 -3.60 -1.88 -6.70
C ALA A 242 -5.11 -1.99 -6.93
N ILE A 243 -5.82 -0.88 -6.71
CA ILE A 243 -7.24 -0.81 -7.05
C ILE A 243 -7.40 -0.99 -8.56
N SER A 244 -7.96 -2.12 -8.92
CA SER A 244 -8.11 -2.57 -10.31
C SER A 244 -9.55 -2.36 -10.80
N GLY A 245 -9.77 -2.53 -12.10
CA GLY A 245 -11.12 -2.48 -12.67
C GLY A 245 -12.06 -3.55 -12.09
N LEU A 246 -11.52 -4.64 -11.54
CA LEU A 246 -12.31 -5.65 -10.85
C LEU A 246 -12.89 -5.12 -9.53
N HIS A 247 -12.11 -4.37 -8.74
CA HIS A 247 -12.57 -3.75 -7.50
C HIS A 247 -13.78 -2.86 -7.78
N LEU A 248 -13.66 -2.00 -8.80
CA LEU A 248 -14.75 -1.13 -9.22
C LEU A 248 -15.95 -1.91 -9.77
N GLY A 249 -15.72 -3.01 -10.48
CA GLY A 249 -16.78 -3.91 -10.95
C GLY A 249 -17.55 -4.57 -9.81
N ILE A 250 -16.85 -4.97 -8.73
CA ILE A 250 -17.45 -5.51 -7.50
C ILE A 250 -18.30 -4.44 -6.82
N VAL A 251 -17.73 -3.24 -6.61
CA VAL A 251 -18.46 -2.10 -6.02
C VAL A 251 -19.71 -1.77 -6.84
N ALA A 252 -19.57 -1.64 -8.16
CA ALA A 252 -20.70 -1.39 -9.06
C ALA A 252 -21.78 -2.48 -8.96
N GLY A 253 -21.38 -3.76 -8.91
CA GLY A 253 -22.30 -4.89 -8.76
C GLY A 253 -23.08 -4.87 -7.44
N ILE A 254 -22.41 -4.58 -6.32
CA ILE A 254 -23.05 -4.46 -5.00
C ILE A 254 -24.02 -3.27 -5.01
N MET A 255 -23.60 -2.11 -5.52
CA MET A 255 -24.43 -0.90 -5.55
C MET A 255 -25.66 -1.05 -6.44
N LEU A 256 -25.53 -1.69 -7.61
CA LEU A 256 -26.68 -1.99 -8.46
C LEU A 256 -27.65 -2.95 -7.78
N SER A 257 -27.13 -3.98 -7.09
CA SER A 257 -27.96 -4.95 -6.37
C SER A 257 -28.73 -4.29 -5.22
N LEU A 258 -28.06 -3.44 -4.45
CA LEU A 258 -28.65 -2.68 -3.35
C LEU A 258 -29.68 -1.66 -3.87
N GLY A 259 -29.34 -0.92 -4.93
CA GLY A 259 -30.24 0.06 -5.54
C GLY A 259 -31.50 -0.59 -6.13
N LEU A 260 -31.36 -1.77 -6.74
CA LEU A 260 -32.50 -2.57 -7.20
C LEU A 260 -33.38 -3.07 -6.05
N TRP A 261 -32.77 -3.42 -4.91
CA TRP A 261 -33.50 -3.84 -3.71
C TRP A 261 -34.26 -2.68 -3.04
N LEU A 262 -33.64 -1.51 -2.92
CA LEU A 262 -34.24 -0.33 -2.27
C LEU A 262 -35.30 0.37 -3.14
N PHE A 263 -35.00 0.63 -4.41
CA PHE A 263 -35.82 1.48 -5.28
C PHE A 263 -36.63 0.69 -6.32
N GLY A 264 -36.41 -0.62 -6.42
CA GLY A 264 -37.01 -1.47 -7.44
C GLY A 264 -36.51 -1.14 -8.85
N ARG A 265 -37.08 -1.81 -9.86
CA ARG A 265 -36.78 -1.57 -11.29
C ARG A 265 -37.60 -0.43 -11.91
N ARG A 266 -38.51 0.16 -11.14
CA ARG A 266 -39.55 1.03 -11.69
C ARG A 266 -39.00 2.39 -12.13
N HIS A 267 -37.92 2.87 -11.50
CA HIS A 267 -37.25 4.13 -11.84
C HIS A 267 -35.75 3.84 -12.01
N TYR A 268 -35.13 4.34 -13.09
CA TYR A 268 -33.69 4.18 -13.38
C TYR A 268 -32.76 4.86 -12.34
N LEU A 269 -33.29 5.24 -11.18
CA LEU A 269 -32.57 5.81 -10.05
C LEU A 269 -31.41 4.92 -9.59
N TYR A 270 -31.59 3.58 -9.61
CA TYR A 270 -30.52 2.64 -9.24
C TYR A 270 -29.28 2.75 -10.16
N VAL A 271 -29.48 3.10 -11.44
CA VAL A 271 -28.38 3.30 -12.41
C VAL A 271 -27.66 4.60 -12.13
N TRP A 272 -28.40 5.69 -11.92
CA TRP A 272 -27.83 6.99 -11.58
C TRP A 272 -27.07 6.95 -10.25
N LEU A 273 -27.64 6.30 -9.23
CA LEU A 273 -26.99 6.10 -7.94
C LEU A 273 -25.68 5.31 -8.09
N ALA A 274 -25.70 4.20 -8.84
CA ALA A 274 -24.49 3.43 -9.10
C ALA A 274 -23.44 4.28 -9.83
N MET A 275 -23.84 5.10 -10.81
CA MET A 275 -22.90 5.95 -11.55
C MET A 275 -22.25 7.01 -10.66
N VAL A 276 -23.03 7.67 -9.78
CA VAL A 276 -22.50 8.63 -8.80
C VAL A 276 -21.54 7.96 -7.84
N ILE A 277 -21.89 6.80 -7.28
CA ILE A 277 -21.05 6.08 -6.31
C ILE A 277 -19.75 5.58 -6.96
N ILE A 278 -19.80 5.11 -8.20
CA ILE A 278 -18.60 4.68 -8.95
C ILE A 278 -17.59 5.83 -9.08
N TRP A 279 -18.05 7.04 -9.42
CA TRP A 279 -17.18 8.20 -9.54
C TRP A 279 -16.73 8.75 -8.18
N LEU A 280 -17.59 8.72 -7.16
CA LEU A 280 -17.19 9.06 -5.79
C LEU A 280 -16.11 8.10 -5.27
N TYR A 281 -16.26 6.80 -5.52
CA TYR A 281 -15.23 5.81 -5.17
C TYR A 281 -13.96 6.00 -5.99
N ALA A 282 -14.07 6.35 -7.29
CA ALA A 282 -12.90 6.67 -8.10
C ALA A 282 -12.13 7.90 -7.58
N LEU A 283 -12.84 8.92 -7.06
CA LEU A 283 -12.24 10.08 -6.42
C LEU A 283 -11.61 9.73 -5.07
N LEU A 284 -12.33 9.00 -4.21
CA LEU A 284 -11.86 8.54 -2.90
C LEU A 284 -10.56 7.72 -3.00
N THR A 285 -10.38 6.99 -4.09
CA THR A 285 -9.25 6.10 -4.34
C THR A 285 -8.08 6.77 -5.08
N GLY A 286 -8.11 8.09 -5.25
CA GLY A 286 -7.04 8.87 -5.86
C GLY A 286 -7.01 8.87 -7.39
N MET A 287 -8.08 8.40 -8.06
CA MET A 287 -8.22 8.40 -9.53
C MET A 287 -7.04 7.76 -10.29
N HIS A 288 -6.44 6.68 -9.76
CA HIS A 288 -5.39 5.98 -10.49
C HIS A 288 -5.88 5.42 -11.84
N PRO A 289 -5.00 5.28 -12.85
CA PRO A 289 -5.39 4.90 -14.22
C PRO A 289 -6.28 3.66 -14.34
N PRO A 290 -6.04 2.54 -13.61
CA PRO A 290 -6.90 1.36 -13.70
C PRO A 290 -8.34 1.61 -13.20
N VAL A 291 -8.51 2.52 -12.24
CA VAL A 291 -9.80 2.91 -11.65
C VAL A 291 -10.57 3.81 -12.60
N VAL A 292 -9.91 4.84 -13.14
CA VAL A 292 -10.50 5.77 -14.11
C VAL A 292 -11.00 5.03 -15.36
N ARG A 293 -10.18 4.12 -15.91
CA ARG A 293 -10.61 3.22 -17.00
C ARG A 293 -11.87 2.45 -16.61
N GLY A 294 -11.86 1.84 -15.42
CA GLY A 294 -13.01 1.09 -14.91
C GLY A 294 -14.26 1.97 -14.84
N ALA A 295 -14.15 3.20 -14.33
CA ALA A 295 -15.26 4.13 -14.13
C ALA A 295 -15.86 4.57 -15.46
N ILE A 296 -15.01 4.87 -16.45
CA ILE A 296 -15.44 5.20 -17.82
C ILE A 296 -16.15 4.00 -18.46
N MET A 297 -15.57 2.80 -18.35
CA MET A 297 -16.17 1.59 -18.92
C MET A 297 -17.51 1.25 -18.26
N ALA A 298 -17.60 1.34 -16.93
CA ALA A 298 -18.83 1.10 -16.18
C ALA A 298 -19.90 2.14 -16.55
N SER A 299 -19.54 3.42 -16.63
CA SER A 299 -20.44 4.50 -17.06
C SER A 299 -20.98 4.25 -18.47
N LEU A 300 -20.14 3.80 -19.41
CA LEU A 300 -20.59 3.48 -20.75
C LEU A 300 -21.50 2.24 -20.78
N PHE A 301 -21.22 1.23 -19.96
CA PHE A 301 -22.10 0.05 -19.84
C PHE A 301 -23.47 0.40 -19.26
N LEU A 302 -23.50 1.21 -18.20
CA LEU A 302 -24.73 1.71 -17.57
C LEU A 302 -25.53 2.59 -18.54
N THR A 303 -24.85 3.48 -19.26
CA THR A 303 -25.49 4.33 -20.29
C THR A 303 -26.04 3.50 -21.44
N ALA A 304 -25.31 2.47 -21.89
CA ALA A 304 -25.81 1.55 -22.91
C ALA A 304 -27.07 0.81 -22.44
N GLU A 305 -27.14 0.43 -21.16
CA GLU A 305 -28.32 -0.16 -20.56
C GLU A 305 -29.52 0.81 -20.52
N LEU A 306 -29.31 2.08 -20.14
CA LEU A 306 -30.34 3.12 -20.17
C LEU A 306 -30.89 3.37 -21.59
N LEU A 307 -30.01 3.31 -22.59
CA LEU A 307 -30.37 3.51 -24.01
C LEU A 307 -30.91 2.25 -24.70
N GLY A 308 -31.01 1.11 -24.00
CA GLY A 308 -31.43 -0.16 -24.58
C GLY A 308 -30.47 -0.71 -25.65
N ARG A 309 -29.19 -0.31 -25.62
CA ARG A 309 -28.17 -0.73 -26.59
C ARG A 309 -27.38 -1.93 -26.11
N GLN A 310 -26.87 -2.73 -27.04
CA GLN A 310 -25.97 -3.84 -26.72
C GLN A 310 -24.64 -3.33 -26.13
N ARG A 311 -24.22 -3.96 -25.04
CA ARG A 311 -22.95 -3.70 -24.35
C ARG A 311 -21.79 -4.27 -25.16
N SER A 312 -20.74 -3.47 -25.37
CA SER A 312 -19.55 -3.88 -26.14
C SER A 312 -18.27 -3.54 -25.37
N ALA A 313 -17.57 -4.57 -24.89
CA ALA A 313 -16.33 -4.40 -24.14
C ALA A 313 -15.23 -3.71 -24.96
N ILE A 314 -15.11 -4.02 -26.26
CA ILE A 314 -14.14 -3.39 -27.16
C ILE A 314 -14.41 -1.89 -27.28
N THR A 315 -15.69 -1.52 -27.45
CA THR A 315 -16.09 -0.12 -27.59
C THR A 315 -15.82 0.67 -26.32
N ALA A 316 -16.12 0.07 -25.15
CA ALA A 316 -15.79 0.67 -23.86
C ALA A 316 -14.28 0.81 -23.66
N LEU A 317 -13.49 -0.22 -24.01
CA LEU A 317 -12.04 -0.18 -23.88
C LEU A 317 -11.41 0.90 -24.76
N THR A 318 -11.72 0.93 -26.06
CA THR A 318 -11.13 1.95 -26.95
C THR A 318 -11.56 3.36 -26.58
N PHE A 319 -12.82 3.55 -26.16
CA PHE A 319 -13.31 4.85 -25.72
C PHE A 319 -12.61 5.30 -24.43
N ALA A 320 -12.45 4.42 -23.45
CA ALA A 320 -11.72 4.72 -22.23
C ALA A 320 -10.27 5.14 -22.53
N ALA A 321 -9.58 4.44 -23.45
CA ALA A 321 -8.23 4.83 -23.88
C ALA A 321 -8.20 6.25 -24.44
N ALA A 322 -9.13 6.58 -25.36
CA ALA A 322 -9.17 7.90 -25.98
C ALA A 322 -9.47 9.02 -24.98
N VAL A 323 -10.41 8.81 -24.04
CA VAL A 323 -10.72 9.79 -22.99
C VAL A 323 -9.53 10.00 -22.07
N MET A 324 -8.91 8.92 -21.58
CA MET A 324 -7.80 9.03 -20.63
C MET A 324 -6.58 9.73 -21.25
N VAL A 325 -6.20 9.34 -22.47
CA VAL A 325 -5.08 9.95 -23.18
C VAL A 325 -5.41 11.37 -23.65
N GLY A 326 -6.68 11.67 -23.90
CA GLY A 326 -7.15 13.02 -24.18
C GLY A 326 -7.10 13.97 -22.97
N ILE A 327 -7.16 13.44 -21.74
CA ILE A 327 -7.00 14.23 -20.51
C ILE A 327 -5.50 14.44 -20.20
N SER A 328 -4.69 13.40 -20.36
CA SER A 328 -3.24 13.47 -20.15
C SER A 328 -2.52 12.65 -21.23
N PRO A 329 -1.85 13.31 -22.20
CA PRO A 329 -1.06 12.63 -23.22
C PRO A 329 0.04 11.71 -22.65
N TYR A 330 0.57 12.07 -21.46
CA TYR A 330 1.65 11.36 -20.77
C TYR A 330 1.28 9.94 -20.34
N ILE A 331 -0.01 9.65 -20.15
CA ILE A 331 -0.47 8.36 -19.60
C ILE A 331 -0.16 7.16 -20.50
N LEU A 332 0.20 7.37 -21.77
CA LEU A 332 0.63 6.30 -22.67
C LEU A 332 1.92 5.61 -22.22
N GLY A 333 2.83 6.36 -21.60
CA GLY A 333 4.10 5.83 -21.07
C GLY A 333 3.96 5.15 -19.71
N ASP A 334 2.83 5.33 -19.03
CA ASP A 334 2.58 4.77 -17.71
C ASP A 334 2.37 3.25 -17.76
N ALA A 335 3.14 2.53 -16.93
CA ALA A 335 3.03 1.08 -16.81
C ALA A 335 1.64 0.65 -16.34
N ALA A 336 1.03 1.37 -15.37
CA ALA A 336 -0.27 0.98 -14.83
C ALA A 336 -1.37 1.08 -15.91
N PHE A 337 -1.33 2.11 -16.77
CA PHE A 337 -2.17 2.21 -17.96
C PHE A 337 -1.96 1.02 -18.91
N GLN A 338 -0.73 0.74 -19.33
CA GLN A 338 -0.45 -0.32 -20.31
C GLN A 338 -0.90 -1.70 -19.82
N LEU A 339 -0.50 -2.08 -18.60
CA LEU A 339 -0.85 -3.37 -17.97
C LEU A 339 -2.38 -3.54 -17.87
N SER A 340 -3.06 -2.47 -17.47
CA SER A 340 -4.52 -2.39 -17.32
C SER A 340 -5.26 -2.61 -18.66
N PHE A 341 -4.85 -1.96 -19.73
CA PHE A 341 -5.47 -2.13 -21.05
C PHE A 341 -5.14 -3.47 -21.69
N LEU A 342 -3.90 -3.97 -21.53
CA LEU A 342 -3.48 -5.28 -22.02
C LEU A 342 -4.20 -6.43 -21.32
N ALA A 343 -4.39 -6.36 -20.00
CA ALA A 343 -5.18 -7.35 -19.26
C ALA A 343 -6.60 -7.45 -19.82
N MET A 344 -7.27 -6.31 -20.04
CA MET A 344 -8.62 -6.27 -20.60
C MET A 344 -8.67 -6.73 -22.05
N ALA A 345 -7.66 -6.40 -22.86
CA ALA A 345 -7.53 -6.94 -24.21
C ALA A 345 -7.35 -8.47 -24.18
N GLY A 346 -6.51 -8.99 -23.28
CA GLY A 346 -6.37 -10.43 -23.01
C GLY A 346 -7.69 -11.10 -22.67
N LEU A 347 -8.48 -10.52 -21.76
CA LEU A 347 -9.82 -10.99 -21.42
C LEU A 347 -10.80 -10.96 -22.60
N VAL A 348 -10.69 -10.00 -23.51
CA VAL A 348 -11.58 -9.92 -24.68
C VAL A 348 -11.16 -10.92 -25.78
N PHE A 349 -9.86 -11.10 -26.00
CA PHE A 349 -9.33 -11.84 -27.14
C PHE A 349 -8.88 -13.28 -26.81
N LEU A 350 -8.30 -13.51 -25.64
CA LEU A 350 -7.71 -14.79 -25.22
C LEU A 350 -8.63 -15.63 -24.31
N PHE A 351 -9.52 -15.02 -23.53
CA PHE A 351 -10.44 -15.80 -22.68
C PHE A 351 -11.34 -16.76 -23.49
N PRO A 352 -11.99 -16.36 -24.62
CA PRO A 352 -12.84 -17.28 -25.36
C PRO A 352 -12.14 -18.56 -25.85
N PRO A 353 -10.90 -18.53 -26.42
CA PRO A 353 -10.19 -19.75 -26.75
C PRO A 353 -9.80 -20.58 -25.51
N PHE A 354 -9.28 -19.97 -24.44
CA PHE A 354 -8.91 -20.69 -23.21
C PHE A 354 -10.11 -21.41 -22.58
N ARG A 355 -11.24 -20.70 -22.45
CA ARG A 355 -12.49 -21.29 -21.95
C ARG A 355 -12.91 -22.52 -22.76
N SER A 356 -12.79 -22.44 -24.09
CA SER A 356 -13.17 -23.55 -24.96
C SER A 356 -12.22 -24.75 -24.85
N LEU A 357 -10.94 -24.52 -24.54
CA LEU A 357 -9.95 -25.56 -24.28
C LEU A 357 -10.21 -26.21 -22.92
N GLY A 358 -10.38 -25.41 -21.86
CA GLY A 358 -10.67 -25.88 -20.51
C GLY A 358 -11.93 -26.74 -20.45
N ARG A 359 -13.04 -26.28 -21.03
CA ARG A 359 -14.29 -27.06 -21.09
C ARG A 359 -14.16 -28.36 -21.86
N ARG A 360 -13.36 -28.40 -22.94
CA ARG A 360 -13.08 -29.65 -23.66
C ARG A 360 -12.27 -30.63 -22.82
N ALA A 361 -11.31 -30.13 -22.04
CA ALA A 361 -10.54 -30.96 -21.12
C ALA A 361 -11.45 -31.53 -20.02
N VAL A 362 -12.28 -30.70 -19.39
CA VAL A 362 -13.25 -31.14 -18.37
C VAL A 362 -14.17 -32.22 -18.93
N ASN A 363 -14.77 -31.99 -20.10
CA ASN A 363 -15.67 -32.97 -20.71
C ASN A 363 -14.97 -34.29 -21.04
N LYS A 364 -13.69 -34.25 -21.42
CA LYS A 364 -12.89 -35.45 -21.74
C LYS A 364 -12.53 -36.27 -20.50
N PHE A 365 -12.21 -35.61 -19.38
CA PHE A 365 -11.67 -36.28 -18.18
C PHE A 365 -12.73 -36.57 -17.10
N ILE A 366 -13.77 -35.75 -16.98
CA ILE A 366 -14.75 -35.82 -15.88
C ILE A 366 -16.15 -36.25 -16.38
N GLY A 367 -16.44 -36.07 -17.67
CA GLY A 367 -17.74 -36.40 -18.29
C GLY A 367 -18.59 -35.16 -18.62
N GLU A 368 -19.82 -35.38 -19.12
CA GLU A 368 -20.66 -34.32 -19.68
C GLU A 368 -21.72 -33.76 -18.71
N GLU A 369 -22.13 -34.54 -17.69
CA GLU A 369 -23.21 -34.14 -16.77
C GLU A 369 -22.86 -34.44 -15.30
N GLY A 370 -23.38 -33.61 -14.38
CA GLY A 370 -23.25 -33.79 -12.94
C GLY A 370 -22.76 -32.55 -12.19
N ALA A 371 -22.90 -32.58 -10.86
CA ALA A 371 -22.47 -31.50 -9.98
C ALA A 371 -20.94 -31.26 -10.03
N ILE A 372 -20.16 -32.35 -10.17
CA ILE A 372 -18.69 -32.31 -10.27
C ILE A 372 -18.25 -31.64 -11.58
N VAL A 373 -18.91 -31.93 -12.70
CA VAL A 373 -18.65 -31.29 -14.01
C VAL A 373 -18.98 -29.80 -13.96
N THR A 374 -20.05 -29.42 -13.25
CA THR A 374 -20.42 -28.01 -13.07
C THR A 374 -19.36 -27.26 -12.26
N ALA A 375 -18.89 -27.84 -11.14
CA ALA A 375 -17.81 -27.28 -10.34
C ALA A 375 -16.50 -27.18 -11.13
N ALA A 376 -16.12 -28.24 -11.87
CA ALA A 376 -14.93 -28.25 -12.69
C ALA A 376 -14.98 -27.22 -13.83
N ASN A 377 -16.14 -27.03 -14.46
CA ASN A 377 -16.33 -26.00 -15.49
C ASN A 377 -16.28 -24.58 -14.90
N PHE A 378 -16.81 -24.38 -13.69
CA PHE A 378 -16.67 -23.08 -12.99
C PHE A 378 -15.20 -22.78 -12.69
N THR A 379 -14.48 -23.73 -12.10
CA THR A 379 -13.04 -23.62 -11.83
C THR A 379 -12.23 -23.39 -13.11
N GLY A 380 -12.51 -24.16 -14.17
CA GLY A 380 -11.83 -24.02 -15.45
C GLY A 380 -12.12 -22.70 -16.16
N ASP A 381 -13.35 -22.17 -16.05
CA ASP A 381 -13.70 -20.84 -16.57
C ASP A 381 -12.93 -19.75 -15.80
N SER A 382 -12.86 -19.82 -14.46
CA SER A 382 -12.10 -18.88 -13.61
C SER A 382 -10.60 -18.90 -13.91
N LEU A 383 -10.00 -20.09 -14.02
CA LEU A 383 -8.58 -20.23 -14.41
C LEU A 383 -8.34 -19.66 -15.82
N SER A 384 -9.28 -19.83 -16.74
CA SER A 384 -9.18 -19.30 -18.10
C SER A 384 -9.18 -17.77 -18.13
N VAL A 385 -9.97 -17.12 -17.25
CA VAL A 385 -9.97 -15.65 -17.09
C VAL A 385 -8.59 -15.18 -16.64
N THR A 386 -8.05 -15.80 -15.58
CA THR A 386 -6.74 -15.46 -15.05
C THR A 386 -5.63 -15.66 -16.07
N MET A 387 -5.60 -16.82 -16.75
CA MET A 387 -4.59 -17.14 -17.75
C MET A 387 -4.62 -16.15 -18.93
N ALA A 388 -5.82 -15.76 -19.38
CA ALA A 388 -6.01 -14.79 -20.45
C ALA A 388 -5.45 -13.40 -20.10
N ALA A 389 -5.63 -12.95 -18.86
CA ALA A 389 -5.09 -11.67 -18.39
C ALA A 389 -3.57 -11.74 -18.22
N VAL A 390 -3.06 -12.77 -17.54
CA VAL A 390 -1.62 -12.93 -17.24
C VAL A 390 -0.79 -13.03 -18.53
N ILE A 391 -1.18 -13.88 -19.48
CA ILE A 391 -0.46 -14.06 -20.75
C ILE A 391 -0.41 -12.77 -21.56
N ALA A 392 -1.45 -11.93 -21.48
CA ALA A 392 -1.49 -10.66 -22.19
C ALA A 392 -0.56 -9.60 -21.57
N VAL A 393 -0.23 -9.74 -20.28
CA VAL A 393 0.50 -8.73 -19.50
C VAL A 393 1.95 -9.13 -19.23
N TRP A 394 2.25 -10.43 -19.26
CA TRP A 394 3.53 -11.03 -18.89
C TRP A 394 4.78 -10.34 -19.48
N PRO A 395 4.82 -10.02 -20.78
CA PRO A 395 6.00 -9.38 -21.38
C PRO A 395 6.24 -7.96 -20.90
N VAL A 396 5.17 -7.21 -20.61
CA VAL A 396 5.27 -5.84 -20.11
C VAL A 396 5.69 -5.84 -18.65
N VAL A 397 5.23 -6.82 -17.87
CA VAL A 397 5.73 -7.05 -16.51
C VAL A 397 7.22 -7.36 -16.53
N ALA A 398 7.66 -8.24 -17.42
CA ALA A 398 9.08 -8.55 -17.57
C ALA A 398 9.90 -7.33 -18.02
N TYR A 399 9.34 -6.47 -18.88
CA TYR A 399 10.00 -5.25 -19.35
C TYR A 399 10.20 -4.20 -18.24
N TYR A 400 9.15 -3.89 -17.46
CA TYR A 400 9.21 -2.84 -16.44
C TYR A 400 9.77 -3.33 -15.09
N PHE A 401 9.51 -4.58 -14.71
CA PHE A 401 9.84 -5.09 -13.38
C PHE A 401 10.93 -6.17 -13.41
N GLY A 402 11.41 -6.59 -14.59
CA GLY A 402 12.49 -7.56 -14.70
C GLY A 402 12.15 -8.98 -14.22
N ILE A 403 10.88 -9.28 -13.95
CA ILE A 403 10.43 -10.55 -13.37
C ILE A 403 9.38 -11.27 -14.20
N ILE A 404 9.39 -12.60 -14.12
CA ILE A 404 8.38 -13.50 -14.68
C ILE A 404 7.88 -14.40 -13.56
N SER A 405 6.66 -14.15 -13.08
CA SER A 405 6.03 -14.95 -12.01
C SER A 405 5.20 -16.11 -12.58
N PHE A 406 5.60 -17.35 -12.28
CA PHE A 406 4.85 -18.56 -12.64
C PHE A 406 3.74 -18.89 -11.64
N ALA A 407 3.89 -18.43 -10.38
CA ALA A 407 2.85 -18.56 -9.37
C ALA A 407 1.63 -17.66 -9.66
N GLY A 408 1.77 -16.63 -10.50
CA GLY A 408 0.74 -15.63 -10.81
C GLY A 408 -0.67 -16.17 -11.06
N PRO A 409 -0.86 -17.11 -12.00
CA PRO A 409 -2.17 -17.67 -12.28
C PRO A 409 -2.80 -18.40 -11.09
N LEU A 410 -2.01 -19.20 -10.36
CA LEU A 410 -2.50 -19.96 -9.21
C LEU A 410 -2.80 -19.03 -8.03
N ALA A 411 -1.87 -18.12 -7.71
CA ALA A 411 -2.03 -17.13 -6.65
C ALA A 411 -3.28 -16.30 -6.88
N THR A 412 -3.43 -15.71 -8.07
CA THR A 412 -4.62 -14.92 -8.42
C THR A 412 -5.91 -15.75 -8.30
N PHE A 413 -5.92 -17.00 -8.77
CA PHE A 413 -7.08 -17.89 -8.64
C PHE A 413 -7.49 -18.14 -7.18
N LEU A 414 -6.52 -18.32 -6.27
CA LEU A 414 -6.77 -18.58 -4.85
C LEU A 414 -7.19 -17.31 -4.08
N LEU A 415 -6.69 -16.14 -4.47
CA LEU A 415 -6.95 -14.87 -3.79
C LEU A 415 -8.28 -14.22 -4.22
N LEU A 416 -8.66 -14.34 -5.49
CA LEU A 416 -9.84 -13.65 -6.03
C LEU A 416 -11.17 -13.92 -5.28
N PRO A 417 -11.46 -15.13 -4.78
CA PRO A 417 -12.67 -15.37 -3.99
C PRO A 417 -12.73 -14.60 -2.67
N ALA A 418 -11.60 -14.27 -2.06
CA ALA A 418 -11.53 -13.50 -0.82
C ALA A 418 -11.79 -12.00 -1.06
N LEU A 419 -11.41 -11.50 -2.23
CA LEU A 419 -11.39 -10.07 -2.53
C LEU A 419 -12.76 -9.35 -2.34
N PRO A 420 -13.92 -9.87 -2.81
CA PRO A 420 -15.20 -9.22 -2.57
C PRO A 420 -15.55 -9.10 -1.08
N VAL A 421 -15.16 -10.11 -0.28
CA VAL A 421 -15.41 -10.11 1.18
C VAL A 421 -14.50 -9.09 1.85
N VAL A 422 -13.22 -9.01 1.46
CA VAL A 422 -12.29 -7.97 1.94
C VAL A 422 -12.81 -6.57 1.62
N ILE A 423 -13.25 -6.33 0.38
CA ILE A 423 -13.79 -5.02 -0.02
C ILE A 423 -15.03 -4.67 0.81
N LEU A 424 -15.98 -5.61 0.95
CA LEU A 424 -17.22 -5.35 1.67
C LEU A 424 -17.01 -5.21 3.19
N ALA A 425 -16.37 -6.20 3.82
CA ALA A 425 -16.15 -6.22 5.26
C ALA A 425 -15.20 -5.09 5.69
N GLY A 426 -14.15 -4.81 4.93
CA GLY A 426 -13.24 -3.71 5.23
C GLY A 426 -13.90 -2.34 5.06
N ALA A 427 -14.68 -2.11 3.99
CA ALA A 427 -15.43 -0.86 3.84
C ALA A 427 -16.47 -0.67 4.97
N MET A 428 -17.20 -1.74 5.32
CA MET A 428 -18.14 -1.70 6.45
C MET A 428 -17.44 -1.48 7.78
N SER A 429 -16.27 -2.08 8.00
CA SER A 429 -15.46 -1.90 9.20
C SER A 429 -14.99 -0.46 9.36
N GLY A 430 -14.42 0.15 8.31
CA GLY A 430 -14.01 1.56 8.34
C GLY A 430 -15.19 2.51 8.58
N ILE A 431 -16.31 2.31 7.85
CA ILE A 431 -17.50 3.16 8.02
C ILE A 431 -18.13 3.00 9.41
N ALA A 432 -18.24 1.78 9.93
CA ALA A 432 -18.76 1.55 11.28
C ALA A 432 -17.81 2.10 12.35
N GLY A 433 -16.49 1.99 12.14
CA GLY A 433 -15.45 2.52 13.02
C GLY A 433 -15.48 4.05 13.15
N LEU A 434 -15.85 4.77 12.08
CA LEU A 434 -16.03 6.23 12.12
C LEU A 434 -17.15 6.66 13.09
N VAL A 435 -18.14 5.79 13.33
CA VAL A 435 -19.28 6.07 14.22
C VAL A 435 -19.05 5.46 15.60
N LEU A 436 -18.60 4.20 15.65
CA LEU A 436 -18.39 3.42 16.86
C LEU A 436 -17.24 2.43 16.64
N LEU A 437 -16.06 2.74 17.17
CA LEU A 437 -14.85 1.91 17.03
C LEU A 437 -15.08 0.41 17.37
N PRO A 438 -15.75 0.03 18.47
CA PRO A 438 -16.04 -1.37 18.77
C PRO A 438 -16.85 -2.10 17.68
N ALA A 439 -17.79 -1.42 17.01
CA ALA A 439 -18.55 -2.02 15.91
C ALA A 439 -17.67 -2.22 14.67
N GLY A 440 -16.79 -1.27 14.39
CA GLY A 440 -15.74 -1.40 13.37
C GLY A 440 -14.85 -2.61 13.64
N GLN A 441 -14.39 -2.79 14.89
CA GLN A 441 -13.53 -3.91 15.30
C GLN A 441 -14.19 -5.28 15.10
N VAL A 442 -15.45 -5.45 15.51
CA VAL A 442 -16.17 -6.73 15.32
C VAL A 442 -16.34 -7.08 13.83
N ILE A 443 -16.70 -6.10 12.99
CA ILE A 443 -16.77 -6.30 11.53
C ILE A 443 -15.36 -6.54 10.96
N GLY A 444 -14.37 -5.85 11.53
CA GLY A 444 -12.95 -5.95 11.22
C GLY A 444 -12.42 -7.38 11.38
N TRP A 445 -12.90 -8.18 12.33
CA TRP A 445 -12.49 -9.58 12.46
C TRP A 445 -12.79 -10.42 11.21
N LEU A 446 -13.91 -10.13 10.53
CA LEU A 446 -14.23 -10.78 9.26
C LEU A 446 -13.26 -10.33 8.16
N ALA A 447 -12.95 -9.04 8.09
CA ALA A 447 -11.96 -8.53 7.14
C ALA A 447 -10.57 -9.12 7.40
N TRP A 448 -10.15 -9.14 8.67
CA TRP A 448 -8.88 -9.73 9.15
C TRP A 448 -8.73 -11.17 8.70
N LEU A 449 -9.75 -12.01 8.86
CA LEU A 449 -9.68 -13.42 8.47
C LEU A 449 -9.34 -13.60 6.99
N PHE A 450 -10.02 -12.86 6.10
CA PHE A 450 -9.79 -12.98 4.66
C PHE A 450 -8.50 -12.27 4.22
N LEU A 451 -8.09 -11.20 4.89
CA LEU A 451 -6.79 -10.55 4.68
C LEU A 451 -5.64 -11.47 5.10
N SER A 452 -5.74 -12.12 6.25
CA SER A 452 -4.78 -13.11 6.74
C SER A 452 -4.72 -14.33 5.82
N TYR A 453 -5.86 -14.80 5.31
CA TYR A 453 -5.88 -15.83 4.26
C TYR A 453 -5.11 -15.38 3.02
N MET A 454 -5.33 -14.14 2.54
CA MET A 454 -4.61 -13.62 1.38
C MET A 454 -3.10 -13.57 1.63
N LEU A 455 -2.68 -13.01 2.76
CA LEU A 455 -1.26 -12.91 3.15
C LEU A 455 -0.60 -14.28 3.25
N TYR A 456 -1.27 -15.25 3.89
CA TYR A 456 -0.76 -16.62 4.03
C TYR A 456 -0.57 -17.30 2.67
N ILE A 457 -1.53 -17.19 1.75
CA ILE A 457 -1.42 -17.80 0.41
C ILE A 457 -0.28 -17.15 -0.38
N VAL A 458 -0.12 -15.83 -0.28
CA VAL A 458 0.95 -15.11 -0.98
C VAL A 458 2.31 -15.51 -0.41
N SER A 459 2.50 -15.50 0.92
CA SER A 459 3.78 -15.86 1.54
C SER A 459 4.16 -17.31 1.27
N TRP A 460 3.19 -18.24 1.34
CA TRP A 460 3.39 -19.66 1.03
C TRP A 460 3.80 -19.88 -0.43
N LEU A 461 3.21 -19.15 -1.38
CA LEU A 461 3.61 -19.26 -2.78
C LEU A 461 4.93 -18.54 -3.05
N ALA A 462 5.21 -17.43 -2.37
CA ALA A 462 6.45 -16.67 -2.50
C ALA A 462 7.68 -17.43 -1.99
N SER A 463 7.52 -18.30 -0.97
CA SER A 463 8.61 -19.14 -0.45
C SER A 463 9.04 -20.25 -1.42
N SER A 464 8.29 -20.49 -2.50
CA SER A 464 8.65 -21.49 -3.50
C SER A 464 9.72 -20.94 -4.46
N PRO A 465 10.84 -21.65 -4.70
CA PRO A 465 11.87 -21.22 -5.65
C PRO A 465 11.39 -21.21 -7.11
N LEU A 466 10.21 -21.79 -7.40
CA LEU A 466 9.57 -21.76 -8.72
C LEU A 466 8.57 -20.61 -8.86
N ALA A 467 8.44 -19.72 -7.86
CA ALA A 467 7.46 -18.65 -7.89
C ALA A 467 7.73 -17.63 -9.00
N PHE A 468 8.99 -17.24 -9.17
CA PHE A 468 9.43 -16.27 -10.18
C PHE A 468 10.84 -16.56 -10.69
N ILE A 469 11.15 -16.00 -11.86
CA ILE A 469 12.50 -15.92 -12.41
C ILE A 469 12.80 -14.46 -12.72
N GLU A 470 14.01 -14.01 -12.36
CA GLU A 470 14.54 -12.71 -12.74
C GLU A 470 15.13 -12.80 -14.15
N VAL A 471 14.65 -11.94 -15.05
CA VAL A 471 15.02 -11.93 -16.47
C VAL A 471 15.87 -10.70 -16.81
N GLY A 472 15.95 -9.73 -15.89
CA GLY A 472 16.67 -8.48 -16.08
C GLY A 472 16.04 -7.58 -17.16
N LYS A 473 16.84 -6.68 -17.75
CA LYS A 473 16.36 -5.71 -18.76
C LYS A 473 15.98 -6.42 -20.06
N VAL A 474 14.69 -6.44 -20.40
CA VAL A 474 14.17 -7.03 -21.65
C VAL A 474 14.24 -6.00 -22.79
N ALA A 475 14.86 -6.35 -23.91
CA ALA A 475 14.90 -5.46 -25.07
C ALA A 475 13.49 -5.27 -25.69
N PRO A 476 13.09 -4.03 -26.09
CA PRO A 476 11.76 -3.75 -26.66
C PRO A 476 11.39 -4.59 -27.90
N VAL A 477 12.38 -5.07 -28.66
CA VAL A 477 12.15 -5.94 -29.83
C VAL A 477 11.42 -7.23 -29.45
N TRP A 478 11.76 -7.83 -28.31
CA TRP A 478 11.12 -9.06 -27.84
C TRP A 478 9.65 -8.84 -27.47
N LEU A 479 9.31 -7.66 -26.98
CA LEU A 479 7.94 -7.25 -26.69
C LEU A 479 7.07 -7.28 -27.96
N TRP A 480 7.56 -6.65 -29.03
CA TRP A 480 6.85 -6.59 -30.32
C TRP A 480 6.73 -7.97 -30.97
N LEU A 481 7.80 -8.79 -30.93
CA LEU A 481 7.78 -10.15 -31.46
C LEU A 481 6.74 -11.03 -30.73
N TYR A 482 6.67 -10.92 -29.40
CA TYR A 482 5.68 -11.65 -28.60
C TYR A 482 4.24 -11.28 -28.99
N TYR A 483 3.92 -9.98 -29.04
CA TYR A 483 2.57 -9.55 -29.39
C TYR A 483 2.20 -9.86 -30.84
N ALA A 484 3.16 -9.80 -31.76
CA ALA A 484 2.96 -10.23 -33.15
C ALA A 484 2.63 -11.74 -33.22
N ALA A 485 3.35 -12.57 -32.48
CA ALA A 485 3.09 -14.01 -32.39
C ALA A 485 1.72 -14.29 -31.75
N LEU A 486 1.39 -13.61 -30.64
CA LEU A 486 0.09 -13.74 -29.96
C LEU A 486 -1.07 -13.35 -30.88
N ALA A 487 -0.93 -12.25 -31.62
CA ALA A 487 -1.92 -11.81 -32.61
C ALA A 487 -2.08 -12.84 -33.75
N ALA A 488 -0.98 -13.39 -34.26
CA ALA A 488 -1.01 -14.45 -35.28
C ALA A 488 -1.77 -15.69 -34.78
N VAL A 489 -1.51 -16.14 -33.54
CA VAL A 489 -2.22 -17.27 -32.91
C VAL A 489 -3.72 -17.00 -32.79
N VAL A 490 -4.12 -15.80 -32.35
CA VAL A 490 -5.55 -15.43 -32.22
C VAL A 490 -6.23 -15.38 -33.59
N ILE A 491 -5.58 -14.80 -34.59
CA ILE A 491 -6.12 -14.68 -35.96
C ILE A 491 -6.24 -16.06 -36.61
N LEU A 492 -5.20 -16.89 -36.53
CA LEU A 492 -5.17 -18.23 -37.12
C LEU A 492 -6.17 -19.16 -36.42
N GLY A 493 -6.28 -19.09 -35.08
CA GLY A 493 -7.26 -19.82 -34.29
C GLY A 493 -8.71 -19.44 -34.61
N ARG A 494 -8.97 -18.17 -34.95
CA ARG A 494 -10.29 -17.70 -35.43
C ARG A 494 -10.61 -18.22 -36.83
N LYS A 495 -9.64 -18.21 -37.77
CA LYS A 495 -9.81 -18.75 -39.12
C LYS A 495 -10.06 -20.27 -39.13
N LEU A 496 -9.37 -21.02 -38.28
CA LEU A 496 -9.56 -22.48 -38.14
C LEU A 496 -10.93 -22.86 -37.54
N LYS A 497 -11.52 -22.00 -36.70
CA LYS A 497 -12.89 -22.19 -36.16
C LYS A 497 -13.99 -21.69 -37.11
N ALA A 498 -13.73 -20.68 -37.95
CA ALA A 498 -14.67 -20.24 -38.97
C ALA A 498 -14.95 -21.34 -40.02
N GLY A 499 -13.94 -22.14 -40.38
CA GLY A 499 -14.09 -23.31 -41.25
C GLY A 499 -14.77 -24.53 -40.61
N ARG A 500 -14.85 -24.61 -39.27
CA ARG A 500 -15.42 -25.75 -38.53
C ARG A 500 -16.81 -25.49 -37.94
N LYS A 501 -17.27 -24.23 -37.91
CA LYS A 501 -18.63 -23.86 -37.46
C LYS A 501 -19.70 -24.02 -38.55
N ALA A 502 -19.33 -24.10 -39.82
CA ALA A 502 -20.25 -24.39 -40.92
C ALA A 502 -20.70 -25.86 -40.98
N ALA A 503 -19.97 -26.79 -40.33
CA ALA A 503 -20.26 -28.23 -40.39
C ALA A 503 -20.87 -28.83 -39.11
N VAL A 504 -20.81 -28.11 -37.98
CA VAL A 504 -21.30 -28.60 -36.67
C VAL A 504 -22.65 -27.97 -36.27
N MET A 505 -23.08 -26.89 -36.95
CA MET A 505 -24.40 -26.27 -36.77
C MET A 505 -25.49 -26.84 -37.70
N ALA A 506 -25.30 -28.04 -38.26
CA ALA A 506 -26.30 -28.74 -39.06
C ALA A 506 -26.82 -30.04 -38.43
N ARG A 507 -26.27 -30.47 -37.28
CA ARG A 507 -26.75 -31.65 -36.55
C ARG A 507 -26.54 -31.44 -35.06
N LEU A 508 -27.57 -30.92 -34.40
CA LEU A 508 -28.02 -31.29 -33.05
C LEU A 508 -29.04 -30.23 -32.56
N SER A 509 -30.25 -30.33 -33.11
CA SER A 509 -31.45 -29.74 -32.52
C SER A 509 -32.61 -30.72 -32.67
N SER A 510 -32.79 -31.60 -31.69
CA SER A 510 -34.11 -32.15 -31.38
C SER A 510 -34.09 -32.73 -29.96
N GLY A 511 -35.09 -32.37 -29.17
CA GLY A 511 -35.31 -32.91 -27.82
C GLY A 511 -35.58 -31.85 -26.74
N ALA A 512 -36.55 -30.96 -26.96
CA ALA A 512 -37.18 -30.23 -25.86
C ALA A 512 -38.42 -31.01 -25.40
N GLY A 513 -38.47 -31.40 -24.13
CA GLY A 513 -39.62 -32.01 -23.47
C GLY A 513 -39.70 -31.58 -22.01
N ARG A 514 -40.75 -30.83 -21.68
CA ARG A 514 -41.11 -30.20 -20.39
C ARG A 514 -41.37 -31.22 -19.26
N SER A 515 -41.05 -30.88 -18.01
CA SER A 515 -42.05 -30.52 -16.97
C SER A 515 -41.46 -30.42 -15.54
N MET A 516 -41.62 -29.21 -14.97
CA MET A 516 -42.02 -28.82 -13.60
C MET A 516 -42.03 -29.86 -12.45
N SER A 517 -41.26 -29.62 -11.38
CA SER A 517 -41.71 -29.09 -10.05
C SER A 517 -40.53 -29.20 -9.06
N LEU A 518 -40.06 -28.13 -8.44
CA LEU A 518 -40.55 -27.55 -7.17
C LEU A 518 -40.33 -28.48 -5.97
N VAL A 519 -39.15 -28.40 -5.33
CA VAL A 519 -39.04 -28.45 -3.87
C VAL A 519 -37.94 -27.48 -3.42
N ASN A 520 -38.40 -26.39 -2.80
CA ASN A 520 -37.66 -25.60 -1.82
C ASN A 520 -37.09 -26.51 -0.73
N ARG A 521 -35.82 -26.34 -0.36
CA ARG A 521 -35.41 -25.89 0.99
C ARG A 521 -34.03 -25.21 0.89
N LEU A 522 -34.02 -23.88 1.00
CA LEU A 522 -32.85 -23.14 1.48
C LEU A 522 -33.04 -22.91 3.00
N PRO A 523 -31.99 -22.80 3.82
CA PRO A 523 -30.60 -23.18 3.53
C PRO A 523 -29.73 -23.61 4.73
N ALA A 524 -29.06 -24.75 4.64
CA ALA A 524 -27.77 -24.94 5.33
C ALA A 524 -26.65 -24.05 4.72
N LYS A 525 -26.86 -23.55 3.49
CA LYS A 525 -25.89 -22.76 2.70
C LYS A 525 -25.60 -21.35 3.23
N TRP A 526 -26.47 -20.81 4.09
CA TRP A 526 -26.28 -19.49 4.72
C TRP A 526 -26.00 -19.58 6.22
N VAL A 527 -26.00 -20.79 6.79
CA VAL A 527 -25.78 -21.02 8.23
C VAL A 527 -24.44 -21.73 8.46
N VAL A 528 -24.08 -22.68 7.58
CA VAL A 528 -22.80 -23.39 7.64
C VAL A 528 -21.60 -22.47 7.39
N PRO A 529 -21.59 -21.55 6.40
CA PRO A 529 -20.44 -20.67 6.21
C PRO A 529 -20.23 -19.71 7.39
N PRO A 530 -21.24 -19.00 7.94
CA PRO A 530 -21.04 -18.18 9.13
C PRO A 530 -20.61 -19.01 10.35
N LEU A 531 -21.18 -20.21 10.56
CA LEU A 531 -20.76 -21.08 11.67
C LEU A 531 -19.31 -21.57 11.50
N ALA A 532 -18.88 -21.90 10.28
CA ALA A 532 -17.50 -22.27 10.00
C ALA A 532 -16.55 -21.08 10.20
N THR A 533 -16.94 -19.88 9.73
CA THR A 533 -16.20 -18.64 9.99
C THR A 533 -16.09 -18.36 11.48
N ILE A 534 -17.19 -18.48 12.24
CA ILE A 534 -17.19 -18.29 13.70
C ILE A 534 -16.32 -19.36 14.36
N ALA A 535 -16.42 -20.63 13.97
CA ALA A 535 -15.61 -21.70 14.55
C ALA A 535 -14.11 -21.49 14.28
N VAL A 536 -13.74 -21.06 13.06
CA VAL A 536 -12.36 -20.70 12.71
C VAL A 536 -11.90 -19.50 13.54
N LEU A 537 -12.70 -18.42 13.62
CA LEU A 537 -12.37 -17.26 14.44
C LEU A 537 -12.21 -17.62 15.92
N VAL A 538 -13.10 -18.43 16.48
CA VAL A 538 -13.03 -18.90 17.87
C VAL A 538 -11.79 -19.75 18.10
N TRP A 539 -11.45 -20.65 17.17
CA TRP A 539 -10.25 -21.48 17.30
C TRP A 539 -8.97 -20.65 17.23
N PHE A 540 -8.88 -19.70 16.28
CA PHE A 540 -7.76 -18.76 16.22
C PHE A 540 -7.70 -17.86 17.45
N SER A 541 -8.84 -17.41 17.97
CA SER A 541 -8.89 -16.64 19.21
C SER A 541 -8.45 -17.44 20.43
N ALA A 542 -8.81 -18.72 20.51
CA ALA A 542 -8.33 -19.58 21.59
C ALA A 542 -6.82 -19.87 21.46
N ALA A 543 -6.31 -20.02 20.24
CA ALA A 543 -4.89 -20.31 20.00
C ALA A 543 -3.97 -19.10 20.23
N ALA A 544 -4.48 -17.88 20.05
CA ALA A 544 -3.75 -16.64 20.30
C ALA A 544 -4.08 -16.01 21.67
N MET A 545 -4.67 -16.75 22.61
CA MET A 545 -4.85 -16.27 23.97
C MET A 545 -3.48 -16.12 24.65
N PRO A 546 -3.23 -14.99 25.33
CA PRO A 546 -2.02 -14.82 26.14
C PRO A 546 -1.92 -15.91 27.21
N ASP A 547 -0.71 -16.39 27.47
CA ASP A 547 -0.45 -17.24 28.63
C ASP A 547 -0.07 -16.37 29.86
N ASP A 548 0.08 -17.01 31.02
CA ASP A 548 0.44 -16.34 32.27
C ASP A 548 1.96 -16.12 32.44
N ARG A 549 2.78 -16.53 31.45
CA ARG A 549 4.23 -16.38 31.50
C ARG A 549 4.63 -14.95 31.18
N LEU A 550 5.83 -14.57 31.60
CA LEU A 550 6.41 -13.29 31.23
C LEU A 550 7.10 -13.45 29.87
N HIS A 551 6.63 -12.70 28.88
CA HIS A 551 7.25 -12.55 27.57
C HIS A 551 7.95 -11.18 27.50
N VAL A 552 9.21 -11.18 27.05
CA VAL A 552 10.02 -9.97 26.83
C VAL A 552 10.60 -10.05 25.42
N SER A 553 10.02 -9.26 24.51
CA SER A 553 10.33 -9.28 23.08
C SER A 553 11.08 -8.02 22.67
N PHE A 554 12.33 -8.19 22.26
CA PHE A 554 13.15 -7.14 21.65
C PHE A 554 12.84 -7.09 20.15
N LEU A 555 12.06 -6.08 19.74
CA LEU A 555 11.45 -6.02 18.42
C LEU A 555 12.45 -5.52 17.37
N ASP A 556 12.41 -6.11 16.17
CA ASP A 556 13.20 -5.65 15.03
C ASP A 556 12.58 -4.40 14.37
N VAL A 557 12.95 -3.23 14.90
CA VAL A 557 12.48 -1.91 14.44
C VAL A 557 13.53 -1.13 13.65
N GLY A 558 14.62 -1.79 13.26
CA GLY A 558 15.79 -1.16 12.63
C GLY A 558 16.78 -0.62 13.65
N GLN A 559 17.36 0.56 13.37
CA GLN A 559 18.35 1.18 14.23
C GLN A 559 17.67 2.00 15.34
N GLY A 560 17.35 1.34 16.45
CA GLY A 560 16.71 1.93 17.63
C GLY A 560 16.22 0.85 18.58
N ASP A 561 15.49 1.24 19.63
CA ASP A 561 14.89 0.32 20.60
C ASP A 561 13.37 0.24 20.47
N ALA A 562 12.86 -0.98 20.60
CA ALA A 562 11.48 -1.24 20.98
C ALA A 562 11.39 -2.58 21.70
N ILE A 563 10.85 -2.59 22.92
CA ILE A 563 10.76 -3.79 23.76
C ILE A 563 9.33 -3.94 24.25
N LEU A 564 8.69 -5.04 23.88
CA LEU A 564 7.34 -5.39 24.33
C LEU A 564 7.43 -6.40 25.48
N ILE A 565 6.87 -6.04 26.63
CA ILE A 565 6.75 -6.91 27.80
C ILE A 565 5.29 -7.30 27.97
N GLN A 566 4.99 -8.59 28.04
CA GLN A 566 3.64 -9.11 28.18
C GLN A 566 3.58 -10.13 29.32
N GLN A 567 2.53 -10.05 30.14
CA GLN A 567 2.21 -11.08 31.13
C GLN A 567 0.69 -11.13 31.36
N GLY A 568 0.06 -12.25 30.97
CA GLY A 568 -1.40 -12.34 30.93
C GLY A 568 -1.98 -11.28 30.00
N THR A 569 -2.88 -10.43 30.49
CA THR A 569 -3.46 -9.35 29.69
C THR A 569 -2.67 -8.04 29.73
N ARG A 570 -1.63 -7.92 30.56
CA ARG A 570 -0.89 -6.67 30.73
C ARG A 570 0.26 -6.56 29.75
N GLN A 571 0.41 -5.39 29.17
CA GLN A 571 1.33 -5.08 28.09
C GLN A 571 2.02 -3.75 28.38
N VAL A 572 3.35 -3.80 28.35
CA VAL A 572 4.21 -2.64 28.52
C VAL A 572 5.10 -2.54 27.28
N LEU A 573 5.02 -1.42 26.58
CA LEU A 573 5.89 -1.14 25.44
C LEU A 573 6.93 -0.10 25.86
N ILE A 574 8.21 -0.44 25.74
CA ILE A 574 9.33 0.47 25.99
C ILE A 574 9.92 0.86 24.65
N ASP A 575 9.87 2.15 24.33
CA ASP A 575 10.27 2.75 23.06
C ASP A 575 9.55 2.15 21.84
N GLY A 576 9.72 2.79 20.68
CA GLY A 576 9.01 2.45 19.44
C GLY A 576 9.88 2.41 18.20
N GLY A 577 11.19 2.59 18.32
CA GLY A 577 12.09 2.61 17.19
C GLY A 577 11.95 3.84 16.28
N PRO A 578 12.83 3.94 15.25
CA PRO A 578 12.79 5.02 14.27
C PRO A 578 11.69 4.86 13.21
N SER A 579 11.17 3.64 13.01
CA SER A 579 10.23 3.31 11.94
C SER A 579 8.84 3.03 12.49
N PRO A 580 7.88 3.96 12.29
CA PRO A 580 6.48 3.73 12.61
C PRO A 580 5.88 2.51 11.90
N GLN A 581 6.36 2.19 10.71
CA GLN A 581 5.90 1.01 9.97
C GLN A 581 6.42 -0.29 10.62
N ALA A 582 7.70 -0.34 11.02
CA ALA A 582 8.30 -1.54 11.60
C ALA A 582 7.69 -1.89 12.97
N ILE A 583 7.54 -0.91 13.87
CA ILE A 583 6.95 -1.16 15.19
C ILE A 583 5.54 -1.73 15.11
N ASN A 584 4.69 -1.18 14.24
CA ASN A 584 3.32 -1.66 14.10
C ASN A 584 3.27 -3.06 13.48
N LEU A 585 4.18 -3.37 12.55
CA LEU A 585 4.32 -4.71 12.00
C LEU A 585 4.70 -5.73 13.09
N GLU A 586 5.67 -5.40 13.95
CA GLU A 586 6.10 -6.26 15.05
C GLU A 586 5.00 -6.41 16.12
N LEU A 587 4.33 -5.32 16.51
CA LEU A 587 3.17 -5.40 17.41
C LEU A 587 2.04 -6.24 16.81
N GLY A 588 1.77 -6.13 15.50
CA GLY A 588 0.78 -6.95 14.80
C GLY A 588 1.12 -8.45 14.73
N ARG A 589 2.40 -8.81 14.88
CA ARG A 589 2.88 -10.20 14.97
C ARG A 589 2.80 -10.74 16.40
N GLN A 590 3.15 -9.92 17.40
CA GLN A 590 3.29 -10.33 18.79
C GLN A 590 1.98 -10.24 19.58
N MET A 591 1.13 -9.26 19.30
CA MET A 591 -0.13 -9.07 20.01
C MET A 591 -1.27 -9.88 19.35
N PRO A 592 -2.24 -10.38 20.15
CA PRO A 592 -3.43 -11.01 19.61
C PRO A 592 -4.18 -10.08 18.65
N PHE A 593 -4.72 -10.61 17.54
CA PHE A 593 -5.29 -9.78 16.48
C PHE A 593 -6.44 -8.86 16.92
N TRP A 594 -7.16 -9.24 17.98
CA TRP A 594 -8.26 -8.47 18.54
C TRP A 594 -7.82 -7.48 19.61
N ASP A 595 -6.63 -7.65 20.18
CA ASP A 595 -6.16 -6.77 21.25
C ASP A 595 -5.58 -5.48 20.67
N ARG A 596 -6.00 -4.38 21.26
CA ARG A 596 -5.66 -3.01 20.86
C ARG A 596 -5.34 -2.13 22.05
N THR A 597 -5.10 -2.71 23.22
CA THR A 597 -4.81 -1.97 24.44
C THR A 597 -3.34 -2.16 24.82
N ILE A 598 -2.68 -1.08 25.23
CA ILE A 598 -1.36 -1.13 25.86
C ILE A 598 -1.48 -0.37 27.17
N GLU A 599 -1.32 -1.05 28.29
CA GLU A 599 -1.54 -0.48 29.62
C GLU A 599 -0.51 0.61 29.94
N LEU A 600 0.74 0.44 29.47
CA LEU A 600 1.81 1.39 29.71
C LEU A 600 2.74 1.49 28.50
N VAL A 601 2.94 2.71 28.01
CA VAL A 601 4.05 3.04 27.10
C VAL A 601 5.12 3.78 27.89
N ILE A 602 6.37 3.34 27.76
CA ILE A 602 7.53 3.96 28.39
C ILE A 602 8.42 4.54 27.28
N LEU A 603 8.72 5.83 27.36
CA LEU A 603 9.70 6.49 26.51
C LEU A 603 11.00 6.66 27.31
N THR A 604 12.10 6.08 26.85
CA THR A 604 13.39 6.18 27.56
C THR A 604 13.99 7.58 27.43
N HIS A 605 13.92 8.20 26.24
CA HIS A 605 14.35 9.56 25.94
C HIS A 605 13.74 10.06 24.60
N PRO A 606 13.70 11.38 24.32
CA PRO A 606 12.91 11.95 23.21
C PRO A 606 13.51 11.83 21.79
N ASP A 607 14.59 11.07 21.59
CA ASP A 607 15.24 10.96 20.29
C ASP A 607 14.42 10.12 19.30
N GLN A 608 14.63 10.36 18.00
CA GLN A 608 13.74 9.83 16.96
C GLN A 608 13.75 8.30 16.86
N ASP A 609 14.89 7.67 17.10
CA ASP A 609 15.09 6.22 17.12
C ASP A 609 14.44 5.51 18.32
N HIS A 610 13.86 6.27 19.25
CA HIS A 610 13.06 5.76 20.36
C HIS A 610 11.59 6.22 20.27
N LEU A 611 11.37 7.48 19.87
CA LEU A 611 10.07 8.14 19.91
C LEU A 611 9.22 7.97 18.65
N ALA A 612 9.85 7.94 17.46
CA ALA A 612 9.13 8.13 16.20
C ALA A 612 8.01 7.09 16.01
N GLY A 613 8.29 5.83 16.32
CA GLY A 613 7.29 4.76 16.24
C GLY A 613 6.19 4.86 17.30
N LEU A 614 6.49 5.37 18.50
CA LEU A 614 5.50 5.52 19.57
C LEU A 614 4.39 6.51 19.23
N VAL A 615 4.68 7.54 18.44
CA VAL A 615 3.67 8.48 17.92
C VAL A 615 2.58 7.74 17.15
N GLU A 616 2.95 6.77 16.32
CA GLU A 616 1.99 5.97 15.55
C GLU A 616 1.29 4.92 16.42
N VAL A 617 1.97 4.38 17.44
CA VAL A 617 1.35 3.52 18.45
C VAL A 617 0.21 4.26 19.16
N LEU A 618 0.42 5.53 19.58
CA LEU A 618 -0.66 6.32 20.19
C LEU A 618 -1.84 6.55 19.26
N LYS A 619 -1.63 6.58 17.94
CA LYS A 619 -2.72 6.73 16.96
C LYS A 619 -3.54 5.46 16.83
N ARG A 620 -2.93 4.28 16.94
CA ARG A 620 -3.54 2.99 16.60
C ARG A 620 -4.04 2.20 17.80
N PHE A 621 -3.36 2.31 18.93
CA PHE A 621 -3.66 1.57 20.14
C PHE A 621 -4.32 2.48 21.17
N ARG A 622 -5.15 1.89 22.02
CA ARG A 622 -5.62 2.49 23.25
C ARG A 622 -4.52 2.36 24.29
N VAL A 623 -3.77 3.44 24.48
CA VAL A 623 -2.74 3.52 25.52
C VAL A 623 -3.34 4.11 26.79
N GLU A 624 -3.21 3.40 27.92
CA GLU A 624 -3.79 3.86 29.18
C GLU A 624 -2.89 4.87 29.90
N ASN A 625 -1.58 4.58 29.94
CA ASN A 625 -0.60 5.40 30.65
C ASN A 625 0.68 5.58 29.84
N VAL A 626 1.34 6.71 30.05
CA VAL A 626 2.68 7.02 29.54
C VAL A 626 3.62 7.31 30.69
N LEU A 627 4.84 6.77 30.62
CA LEU A 627 5.92 7.08 31.54
C LEU A 627 7.15 7.57 30.75
N ASP A 628 7.74 8.70 31.14
CA ASP A 628 8.93 9.25 30.48
C ASP A 628 9.91 9.88 31.51
N PRO A 629 11.17 10.19 31.17
CA PRO A 629 12.13 10.79 32.11
C PRO A 629 11.82 12.25 32.49
N GLY A 630 10.78 12.87 31.89
CA GLY A 630 10.49 14.30 32.01
C GLY A 630 11.51 15.17 31.26
N LEU A 631 12.03 14.68 30.15
CA LEU A 631 12.90 15.43 29.24
C LEU A 631 12.05 16.05 28.11
N ASP A 632 12.36 17.30 27.77
CA ASP A 632 11.79 17.99 26.62
C ASP A 632 12.60 17.67 25.35
N GLY A 633 11.92 17.61 24.20
CA GLY A 633 12.54 17.44 22.90
C GLY A 633 12.03 18.49 21.91
N ASP A 634 12.91 18.95 21.00
CA ASP A 634 12.61 20.03 20.05
C ASP A 634 12.24 19.51 18.64
N SER A 635 11.81 18.24 18.53
CA SER A 635 11.50 17.63 17.24
C SER A 635 9.99 17.68 16.91
N PRO A 636 9.61 17.73 15.61
CA PRO A 636 8.20 17.62 15.20
C PRO A 636 7.52 16.34 15.70
N SER A 637 8.29 15.26 15.86
CA SER A 637 7.81 14.00 16.45
C SER A 637 7.44 14.16 17.92
N TYR A 638 8.22 14.92 18.69
CA TYR A 638 7.95 15.22 20.09
C TYR A 638 6.75 16.13 20.28
N GLU A 639 6.59 17.15 19.43
CA GLU A 639 5.40 18.00 19.43
C GLU A 639 4.13 17.17 19.17
N GLU A 640 4.16 16.30 18.15
CA GLU A 640 3.05 15.42 17.82
C GLU A 640 2.75 14.41 18.96
N TRP A 641 3.79 13.87 19.60
CA TRP A 641 3.67 13.00 20.77
C TRP A 641 2.92 13.68 21.92
N GLN A 642 3.34 14.89 22.31
CA GLN A 642 2.66 15.65 23.38
C GLN A 642 1.22 15.99 22.99
N ARG A 643 1.01 16.39 21.72
CA ARG A 643 -0.33 16.71 21.19
C ARG A 643 -1.27 15.51 21.33
N LEU A 644 -0.83 14.31 20.97
CA LEU A 644 -1.63 13.08 21.05
C LEU A 644 -1.91 12.66 22.49
N ILE A 645 -0.93 12.78 23.40
CA ILE A 645 -1.14 12.51 24.83
C ILE A 645 -2.26 13.41 25.38
N MET A 646 -2.20 14.71 25.08
CA MET A 646 -3.20 15.68 25.52
C MET A 646 -4.57 15.42 24.87
N GLU A 647 -4.62 15.24 23.55
CA GLU A 647 -5.85 15.01 22.79
C GLU A 647 -6.59 13.75 23.25
N ARG A 648 -5.84 12.67 23.52
CA ARG A 648 -6.42 11.39 23.97
C ARG A 648 -6.61 11.31 25.48
N GLY A 649 -6.19 12.32 26.23
CA GLY A 649 -6.30 12.34 27.70
C GLY A 649 -5.51 11.23 28.39
N ILE A 650 -4.36 10.86 27.84
CA ILE A 650 -3.51 9.79 28.38
C ILE A 650 -2.79 10.30 29.64
N MET A 651 -2.79 9.49 30.70
CA MET A 651 -2.09 9.86 31.93
C MET A 651 -0.59 9.75 31.71
N LYS A 652 0.11 10.90 31.68
CA LYS A 652 1.56 10.99 31.60
C LYS A 652 2.17 11.17 32.98
N THR A 653 3.11 10.28 33.35
CA THR A 653 3.87 10.35 34.62
C THR A 653 5.35 10.47 34.32
N THR A 654 6.08 11.21 35.15
CA THR A 654 7.55 11.29 35.08
C THR A 654 8.18 10.17 35.91
N ALA A 655 9.04 9.37 35.28
CA ALA A 655 9.83 8.33 35.91
C ALA A 655 10.91 8.91 36.82
N ARG A 656 11.03 8.30 38.00
CA ARG A 656 12.11 8.57 38.95
C ARG A 656 12.64 7.27 39.55
N ALA A 657 13.94 7.23 39.79
CA ALA A 657 14.60 6.09 40.41
C ALA A 657 13.89 5.65 41.72
N GLY A 658 13.61 4.35 41.84
CA GLY A 658 12.88 3.74 42.95
C GLY A 658 11.39 3.51 42.68
N GLN A 659 10.82 4.10 41.62
CA GLN A 659 9.44 3.79 41.20
C GLN A 659 9.33 2.33 40.75
N GLN A 660 8.28 1.64 41.18
CA GLN A 660 7.99 0.26 40.83
C GLN A 660 6.65 0.15 40.11
N ILE A 661 6.62 -0.63 39.05
CA ILE A 661 5.45 -0.93 38.23
C ILE A 661 5.23 -2.44 38.33
N ALA A 662 4.10 -2.82 38.92
CA ALA A 662 3.69 -4.21 39.00
C ALA A 662 3.03 -4.64 37.69
N LEU A 663 3.49 -5.75 37.12
CA LEU A 663 2.80 -6.43 36.01
C LEU A 663 1.76 -7.39 36.63
N SER A 664 2.09 -8.67 36.78
CA SER A 664 1.33 -9.61 37.60
C SER A 664 2.25 -10.21 38.67
N GLU A 665 3.14 -11.10 38.26
CA GLU A 665 4.16 -11.71 39.13
C GLU A 665 5.54 -11.06 38.94
N ALA A 666 5.72 -10.35 37.82
CA ALA A 666 6.92 -9.58 37.52
C ALA A 666 6.81 -8.13 38.04
N THR A 667 7.95 -7.57 38.45
CA THR A 667 8.06 -6.16 38.87
C THR A 667 9.09 -5.45 38.01
N LEU A 668 8.70 -4.32 37.43
CA LEU A 668 9.57 -3.43 36.68
C LEU A 668 9.95 -2.23 37.57
N THR A 669 11.22 -2.02 37.81
CA THR A 669 11.74 -0.96 38.69
C THR A 669 12.54 0.05 37.89
N VAL A 670 12.27 1.34 38.09
CA VAL A 670 13.08 2.43 37.52
C VAL A 670 14.36 2.59 38.34
N LEU A 671 15.53 2.44 37.73
CA LEU A 671 16.84 2.62 38.37
C LEU A 671 17.44 4.01 38.09
N HIS A 672 17.14 4.59 36.92
CA HIS A 672 17.66 5.89 36.47
C HIS A 672 16.60 6.62 35.62
N PRO A 673 16.52 7.97 35.63
CA PRO A 673 17.29 8.92 36.43
C PRO A 673 16.72 9.15 37.83
N ARG A 674 17.63 9.45 38.79
CA ARG A 674 17.25 9.93 40.13
C ARG A 674 17.16 11.46 40.15
N ASP A 675 18.22 12.09 39.67
CA ASP A 675 18.34 13.53 39.43
C ASP A 675 18.70 13.69 37.95
N THR A 676 18.14 14.69 37.27
CA THR A 676 18.49 14.98 35.88
C THR A 676 19.93 15.50 35.82
N LEU A 677 20.79 14.82 35.07
CA LEU A 677 22.15 15.27 34.78
C LEU A 677 22.07 16.54 33.91
N GLN A 678 22.87 17.54 34.29
CA GLN A 678 22.99 18.80 33.58
C GLN A 678 24.47 19.05 33.27
N ASN A 679 24.77 19.50 32.05
CA ASN A 679 26.14 19.78 31.58
C ASN A 679 27.03 18.53 31.44
N ALA A 680 26.44 17.34 31.25
CA ALA A 680 27.16 16.18 30.76
C ALA A 680 27.22 16.22 29.22
N ASP A 681 28.21 15.54 28.63
CA ASP A 681 28.18 15.28 27.19
C ASP A 681 26.99 14.35 26.89
N ALA A 682 26.16 14.74 25.90
CA ALA A 682 24.91 14.07 25.57
C ALA A 682 23.95 13.92 26.77
N ASP A 683 23.51 15.05 27.34
CA ASP A 683 22.57 15.11 28.47
C ASP A 683 21.27 14.32 28.23
N ILE A 684 20.80 14.20 26.99
CA ILE A 684 19.60 13.43 26.65
C ILE A 684 19.84 11.94 26.90
N ASP A 685 20.83 11.35 26.23
CA ASP A 685 21.24 9.94 26.35
C ASP A 685 21.52 9.55 27.81
N ASN A 686 22.31 10.36 28.50
CA ASN A 686 22.73 10.11 29.88
C ASN A 686 21.58 10.24 30.89
N ASN A 687 20.43 10.80 30.50
CA ASN A 687 19.20 10.82 31.30
C ASN A 687 18.14 9.80 30.83
N SER A 688 18.51 8.88 29.92
CA SER A 688 17.66 7.77 29.49
C SER A 688 17.16 6.93 30.67
N LEU A 689 15.95 6.39 30.56
CA LEU A 689 15.45 5.46 31.57
C LEU A 689 16.25 4.17 31.60
N VAL A 690 16.66 3.76 32.80
CA VAL A 690 17.20 2.42 33.06
C VAL A 690 16.19 1.66 33.90
N LEU A 691 15.76 0.50 33.40
CA LEU A 691 14.71 -0.30 33.99
C LEU A 691 15.24 -1.69 34.35
N HIS A 692 14.84 -2.19 35.53
CA HIS A 692 15.12 -3.54 35.97
C HIS A 692 13.83 -4.34 36.09
N LEU A 693 13.67 -5.34 35.24
CA LEU A 693 12.52 -6.23 35.24
C LEU A 693 12.91 -7.52 35.98
N ARG A 694 12.14 -7.90 36.99
CA ARG A 694 12.39 -9.11 37.77
C ARG A 694 11.16 -10.02 37.81
N ALA A 695 11.34 -11.28 37.47
CA ALA A 695 10.39 -12.37 37.66
C ALA A 695 11.10 -13.54 38.34
N GLY A 696 10.82 -13.77 39.62
CA GLY A 696 11.49 -14.82 40.40
C GLY A 696 13.03 -14.66 40.44
N ARG A 697 13.73 -15.61 39.82
CA ARG A 697 15.19 -15.68 39.67
C ARG A 697 15.70 -15.09 38.35
N VAL A 698 14.82 -14.81 37.39
CA VAL A 698 15.17 -14.24 36.09
C VAL A 698 15.00 -12.72 36.16
N SER A 699 15.97 -12.00 35.62
CA SER A 699 15.94 -10.54 35.56
C SER A 699 16.51 -9.99 34.26
N PHE A 700 16.02 -8.81 33.87
CA PHE A 700 16.45 -8.08 32.68
C PHE A 700 16.88 -6.67 33.09
N LEU A 701 18.02 -6.22 32.58
CA LEU A 701 18.43 -4.82 32.65
C LEU A 701 18.24 -4.15 31.29
N LEU A 702 17.35 -3.18 31.24
CA LEU A 702 17.03 -2.41 30.04
C LEU A 702 17.66 -1.03 30.20
N THR A 703 18.73 -0.77 29.47
CA THR A 703 19.65 0.34 29.74
C THR A 703 19.38 1.59 28.92
N GLY A 704 18.48 1.53 27.93
CA GLY A 704 18.31 2.61 26.95
C GLY A 704 19.67 2.98 26.35
N ASP A 705 19.90 4.29 26.19
CA ASP A 705 21.09 4.81 25.51
C ASP A 705 22.06 5.49 26.46
N ILE A 706 22.03 5.11 27.75
CA ILE A 706 22.97 5.61 28.74
C ILE A 706 24.42 5.45 28.28
N ARG A 707 25.25 6.44 28.61
CA ARG A 707 26.68 6.44 28.32
C ARG A 707 27.47 6.20 29.59
N SER A 708 28.79 6.16 29.45
CA SER A 708 29.73 5.82 30.53
C SER A 708 29.54 6.64 31.82
N GLU A 709 29.07 7.88 31.75
CA GLU A 709 28.82 8.74 32.91
C GLU A 709 27.66 8.21 33.76
N ALA A 710 26.54 7.87 33.13
CA ALA A 710 25.38 7.30 33.80
C ALA A 710 25.67 5.88 34.32
N GLU A 711 26.43 5.07 33.56
CA GLU A 711 26.92 3.75 34.00
C GLU A 711 27.77 3.84 35.28
N LEU A 712 28.69 4.82 35.32
CA LEU A 712 29.52 5.08 36.49
C LEU A 712 28.67 5.48 37.70
N GLN A 713 27.64 6.32 37.51
CA GLN A 713 26.75 6.71 38.61
C GLN A 713 25.95 5.52 39.15
N LEU A 714 25.41 4.68 38.28
CA LEU A 714 24.67 3.48 38.67
C LEU A 714 25.55 2.52 39.46
N THR A 715 26.79 2.31 39.00
CA THR A 715 27.78 1.45 39.65
C THR A 715 28.24 2.03 40.99
N ALA A 716 28.56 3.33 41.04
CA ALA A 716 28.99 4.02 42.25
C ALA A 716 27.91 4.03 43.35
N ARG A 717 26.64 4.09 42.95
CA ARG A 717 25.48 4.05 43.85
C ARG A 717 25.08 2.64 44.28
N ARG A 718 25.73 1.60 43.75
CA ARG A 718 25.38 0.19 43.96
C ARG A 718 23.90 -0.07 43.68
N ALA A 719 23.42 0.45 42.55
CA ALA A 719 22.09 0.09 42.05
C ALA A 719 22.01 -1.44 41.86
N ALA A 720 20.80 -2.00 41.92
CA ALA A 720 20.59 -3.44 41.71
C ALA A 720 20.73 -3.78 40.22
N LEU A 721 21.97 -3.88 39.74
CA LEU A 721 22.32 -4.07 38.33
C LEU A 721 22.36 -5.54 37.90
N ASP A 722 22.61 -6.47 38.84
CA ASP A 722 22.67 -7.92 38.59
C ASP A 722 21.45 -8.41 37.81
N SER A 723 21.70 -8.95 36.61
CA SER A 723 20.65 -9.30 35.67
C SER A 723 20.97 -10.53 34.83
N THR A 724 19.98 -11.38 34.58
CA THR A 724 20.16 -12.54 33.68
C THR A 724 20.41 -12.10 32.24
N VAL A 725 19.64 -11.12 31.77
CA VAL A 725 19.70 -10.60 30.40
C VAL A 725 20.02 -9.11 30.44
N LEU A 726 20.99 -8.67 29.65
CA LEU A 726 21.35 -7.26 29.46
C LEU A 726 20.94 -6.78 28.07
N LYS A 727 20.11 -5.73 27.98
CA LYS A 727 20.07 -4.88 26.79
C LYS A 727 21.35 -4.07 26.77
N VAL A 728 22.18 -4.26 25.75
CA VAL A 728 23.44 -3.53 25.60
C VAL A 728 23.14 -2.05 25.37
N ALA A 729 23.74 -1.19 26.18
CA ALA A 729 23.46 0.24 26.16
C ALA A 729 23.83 0.86 24.81
N HIS A 730 23.03 1.83 24.36
CA HIS A 730 23.32 2.66 23.18
C HIS A 730 23.70 1.84 21.94
N HIS A 731 22.96 0.76 21.69
CA HIS A 731 23.10 -0.14 20.54
C HIS A 731 24.51 -0.77 20.38
N GLY A 732 25.33 -0.76 21.43
CA GLY A 732 26.73 -1.18 21.38
C GLY A 732 27.69 -0.12 20.81
N SER A 733 27.40 1.16 21.04
CA SER A 733 28.32 2.29 20.85
C SER A 733 29.61 2.13 21.68
N ASP A 734 30.73 2.72 21.22
CA ASP A 734 31.99 2.74 21.98
C ASP A 734 31.97 3.71 23.17
N THR A 735 30.86 4.42 23.36
CA THR A 735 30.64 5.38 24.44
C THR A 735 29.94 4.81 25.67
N SER A 736 29.52 3.55 25.59
CA SER A 736 28.80 2.81 26.63
C SER A 736 29.40 1.42 26.82
N THR A 737 28.78 0.61 27.68
CA THR A 737 29.17 -0.75 28.03
C THR A 737 30.63 -0.80 28.54
N THR A 738 30.91 0.01 29.55
CA THR A 738 32.20 0.01 30.26
C THR A 738 32.44 -1.35 30.94
N ARG A 739 33.71 -1.70 31.16
CA ARG A 739 34.05 -3.00 31.79
C ARG A 739 33.56 -3.07 33.23
N GLU A 740 33.62 -1.94 33.94
CA GLU A 740 33.15 -1.78 35.31
C GLU A 740 31.64 -2.01 35.40
N PHE A 741 30.88 -1.42 34.48
CA PHE A 741 29.43 -1.61 34.40
C PHE A 741 29.07 -3.05 34.04
N LEU A 742 29.69 -3.61 32.98
CA LEU A 742 29.41 -4.98 32.56
C LEU A 742 29.77 -6.00 33.65
N SER A 743 30.82 -5.76 34.43
CA SER A 743 31.18 -6.59 35.59
C SER A 743 30.19 -6.46 36.76
N ALA A 744 29.57 -5.29 36.93
CA ALA A 744 28.56 -5.07 37.98
C ALA A 744 27.18 -5.65 37.61
N VAL A 745 26.87 -5.72 36.32
CA VAL A 745 25.65 -6.36 35.80
C VAL A 745 25.77 -7.89 35.81
N ASP A 746 26.98 -8.42 35.57
CA ASP A 746 27.29 -9.85 35.44
C ASP A 746 26.25 -10.67 34.64
N PRO A 747 25.94 -10.29 33.38
CA PRO A 747 24.87 -10.93 32.64
C PRO A 747 25.22 -12.35 32.20
N GLN A 748 24.18 -13.14 31.89
CA GLN A 748 24.35 -14.44 31.22
C GLN A 748 24.11 -14.33 29.72
N ILE A 749 23.27 -13.38 29.29
CA ILE A 749 22.91 -13.14 27.90
C ILE A 749 22.95 -11.63 27.62
N ALA A 750 23.44 -11.23 26.45
CA ALA A 750 23.38 -9.86 25.97
C ALA A 750 22.55 -9.75 24.68
N VAL A 751 21.71 -8.73 24.63
CA VAL A 751 20.88 -8.39 23.47
C VAL A 751 21.27 -7.02 22.95
N ILE A 752 21.52 -6.92 21.65
CA ILE A 752 21.88 -5.68 20.96
C ILE A 752 20.77 -5.36 19.97
N SER A 753 19.94 -4.36 20.29
CA SER A 753 18.99 -3.78 19.33
C SER A 753 19.76 -2.93 18.33
N VAL A 754 19.78 -3.34 17.06
CA VAL A 754 20.54 -2.70 15.99
C VAL A 754 19.91 -3.03 14.63
N GLY A 755 20.00 -2.10 13.67
CA GLY A 755 19.49 -2.30 12.31
C GLY A 755 20.53 -2.89 11.36
N ALA A 756 20.08 -3.70 10.39
CA ALA A 756 20.95 -4.28 9.35
C ALA A 756 21.63 -3.23 8.45
N GLU A 757 20.96 -2.10 8.22
CA GLU A 757 21.47 -0.97 7.42
C GLU A 757 21.95 0.21 8.30
N ASN A 758 22.41 -0.07 9.53
CA ASN A 758 22.82 1.01 10.43
C ASN A 758 24.03 1.78 9.90
N LYS A 759 23.92 3.11 9.88
CA LYS A 759 24.96 4.02 9.36
C LYS A 759 25.99 4.41 10.43
N PHE A 760 25.72 4.10 11.70
CA PHE A 760 26.57 4.46 12.84
C PHE A 760 27.74 3.48 13.04
N GLY A 761 27.70 2.32 12.40
CA GLY A 761 28.73 1.28 12.57
C GLY A 761 28.62 0.57 13.91
N HIS A 762 27.41 0.49 14.47
CA HIS A 762 27.08 -0.23 15.69
C HIS A 762 26.71 -1.70 15.35
N PRO A 763 26.89 -2.65 16.28
CA PRO A 763 27.72 -2.53 17.48
C PRO A 763 29.20 -2.44 17.12
N ARG A 764 29.97 -1.70 17.91
CA ARG A 764 31.40 -1.49 17.68
C ARG A 764 32.20 -2.78 17.97
N PRO A 765 33.25 -3.09 17.19
CA PRO A 765 34.02 -4.32 17.37
C PRO A 765 34.63 -4.50 18.77
N ASP A 766 35.01 -3.40 19.43
CA ASP A 766 35.58 -3.43 20.78
C ASP A 766 34.51 -3.77 21.84
N VAL A 767 33.28 -3.30 21.67
CA VAL A 767 32.13 -3.66 22.53
C VAL A 767 31.78 -5.13 22.37
N ILE A 768 31.73 -5.62 21.13
CA ILE A 768 31.53 -7.05 20.85
C ILE A 768 32.63 -7.88 21.52
N ALA A 769 33.90 -7.50 21.38
CA ALA A 769 35.00 -8.22 22.01
C ALA A 769 34.90 -8.24 23.56
N LYS A 770 34.44 -7.15 24.19
CA LYS A 770 34.18 -7.11 25.65
C LYS A 770 33.08 -8.09 26.04
N LEU A 771 31.98 -8.11 25.29
CA LEU A 771 30.85 -9.02 25.53
C LEU A 771 31.25 -10.48 25.31
N GLU A 772 31.95 -10.79 24.23
CA GLU A 772 32.44 -12.14 23.93
C GLU A 772 33.40 -12.66 25.00
N GLN A 773 34.27 -11.79 25.52
CA GLN A 773 35.19 -12.14 26.60
C GLN A 773 34.46 -12.53 27.89
N GLN A 774 33.32 -11.88 28.19
CA GLN A 774 32.59 -12.09 29.43
C GLN A 774 31.52 -13.20 29.32
N LEU A 775 30.84 -13.29 28.17
CA LEU A 775 29.65 -14.12 27.97
C LEU A 775 29.89 -15.33 27.06
N GLY A 776 30.88 -15.24 26.17
CA GLY A 776 30.99 -16.10 24.99
C GLY A 776 30.06 -15.67 23.84
N THR A 777 30.47 -15.96 22.60
CA THR A 777 29.76 -15.51 21.38
C THR A 777 28.34 -16.06 21.27
N ASP A 778 28.08 -17.28 21.74
CA ASP A 778 26.77 -17.94 21.64
C ASP A 778 25.67 -17.28 22.52
N ASN A 779 26.07 -16.39 23.43
CA ASN A 779 25.16 -15.70 24.35
C ASN A 779 24.92 -14.23 23.95
N ILE A 780 25.28 -13.84 22.72
CA ILE A 780 25.10 -12.49 22.18
C ILE A 780 24.09 -12.54 21.03
N TYR A 781 22.95 -11.91 21.24
CA TYR A 781 21.88 -11.83 20.24
C TYR A 781 21.76 -10.41 19.69
N ARG A 782 21.47 -10.32 18.40
CA ARG A 782 21.34 -9.05 17.67
C ARG A 782 20.11 -9.04 16.78
N THR A 783 19.31 -7.99 16.83
CA THR A 783 18.08 -7.90 16.03
C THR A 783 18.34 -7.91 14.53
N ASP A 784 19.42 -7.29 14.06
CA ASP A 784 19.80 -7.31 12.63
C ASP A 784 20.12 -8.70 12.06
N ARG A 785 20.46 -9.66 12.93
CA ARG A 785 20.82 -11.03 12.53
C ARG A 785 19.77 -12.06 12.88
N HIS A 786 19.00 -11.83 13.93
CA HIS A 786 18.07 -12.82 14.49
C HIS A 786 16.60 -12.37 14.34
N GLY A 787 16.35 -11.16 13.82
CA GLY A 787 15.04 -10.53 13.84
C GLY A 787 14.61 -10.21 15.27
N THR A 788 13.31 -10.26 15.54
CA THR A 788 12.78 -10.13 16.90
C THR A 788 13.28 -11.26 17.80
N ILE A 789 13.80 -10.90 18.97
CA ILE A 789 14.35 -11.82 19.97
C ILE A 789 13.39 -11.84 21.15
N GLU A 790 12.79 -12.99 21.41
CA GLU A 790 11.79 -13.16 22.46
C GLU A 790 12.32 -14.06 23.58
N PHE A 791 12.16 -13.58 24.82
CA PHE A 791 12.41 -14.34 26.03
C PHE A 791 11.09 -14.63 26.73
N THR A 792 10.81 -15.91 26.96
CA THR A 792 9.68 -16.36 27.78
C THR A 792 10.19 -16.92 29.10
N THR A 793 9.56 -16.59 30.23
CA THR A 793 9.95 -17.11 31.54
C THR A 793 8.77 -17.33 32.48
N ASP A 794 8.89 -18.38 33.32
CA ASP A 794 8.03 -18.66 34.46
C ASP A 794 8.64 -18.17 35.80
N GLY A 795 9.74 -17.42 35.72
CA GLY A 795 10.50 -16.93 36.87
C GLY A 795 11.57 -17.89 37.42
N GLU A 796 11.62 -19.14 36.95
CA GLU A 796 12.71 -20.07 37.25
C GLU A 796 13.54 -20.42 36.02
N ARG A 797 12.88 -20.60 34.87
CA ARG A 797 13.48 -20.97 33.59
C ARG A 797 13.30 -19.85 32.58
N LEU A 798 14.27 -19.74 31.69
CA LEU A 798 14.27 -18.80 30.57
C LEU A 798 14.31 -19.58 29.27
N TRP A 799 13.34 -19.34 28.39
CA TRP A 799 13.31 -19.84 27.02
C TRP A 799 13.54 -18.68 26.06
N LEU A 800 14.21 -18.96 24.95
CA LEU A 800 14.57 -17.99 23.94
C LEU A 800 14.08 -18.46 22.56
N SER A 801 13.46 -17.56 21.81
CA SER A 801 13.06 -17.73 20.40
C SER A 801 13.49 -16.52 19.56
N THR A 802 13.76 -16.77 18.28
CA THR A 802 14.11 -15.75 17.30
C THR A 802 13.26 -15.92 16.04
N THR A 803 12.99 -14.83 15.33
CA THR A 803 12.17 -14.87 14.10
C THR A 803 12.92 -15.40 12.88
N GLN A 804 14.26 -15.31 12.88
CA GLN A 804 15.13 -15.84 11.79
C GLN A 804 15.69 -17.22 12.09
#